data_AF-A0A6J6UKM7-F1
#
_entry.id   AF-A0A6J6UKM7-F1
#
_cell.length_a   1.000
_cell.length_b   1.000
_cell.length_c   1.000
_cell.angle_alpha   90.00
_cell.angle_beta   90.00
_cell.angle_gamma   90.00
#
_symmetry.space_group_name_H-M   'P 1'
#
loop_
_entity.id
_entity.type
_entity.pdbx_description
1 polymer ?
#
loop_
_entity_poly.entity_id
_entity_poly.type
_entity_poly.pdbx_seq_one_letter_code
_entity_poly.pdbx_strand_id
1 'polypeptide(L)'
;MVSNRLPHIREVVSHFLVYCSLTTVAVAQPLLQLYSGGLAVFSAAHIEGYAVLLFALMVLLLPPIALLGLEVVVGAIFPSRRHVAYRVMVASSFFLVSLLIFRSIPIGPWLLAILFHALVAALLTYIFFAKQQVVSWIKLMSPIGVAVLVLFVIAARGLIWVPEIGAAKVKVNGGPEAVNGTERSDISVALLVFDELPLFALVGPDGNINADRFPGFAELAKVSTWYRNDVATSQTTTAAVPSILTGRFPKNNEDPPLLVNHPKNIFTLLGDTVSMDVREIVTNMCPRKLCSKAVVVNGKETVATVKDKAVVRNGLTKSFLRDALVVLGHKLLPTQLRDKLPSTDDAWGGFTNKGTPNVPVTTVPPAVSTTVQMEKVQTRDQEADEWHASGPTSQVENTRMFIDRVSHATIPSLYFLHTLLPHRPWSLAADMRTFKNLGLNREIPNSRFSSINETRVFLQQMMATDSLVFDLVKKLKKSANWNRTMLVVTADHGITLQAGAWKRAKVDPKKPGTIEDLYRVPLFIKYPDQAIGDINDCTASPVDILPTIASVKGISAGWKYDGDDLRTRCINRPKRVILWPGGKGVVTTGVEALQKRADYYSELVPYEGGKDGASSLAPYGALTNLVVPPSINQEDRIAQWSIEQADQLKAVQSTEWAKIPLEVSGTIVLRNDLPKDAMGLLLIDGKVSGMIAEIGGQKAGTAVAYRSMLTASSLDAGDHVAELAIVTGGARKPVVTLVGLPS
;
A
#
# COMPACT_ATOMS: atom_id res chain seq x y z
N MET A 1 41.37 42.26 23.25
CA MET A 1 40.86 40.98 22.68
C MET A 1 39.41 41.01 22.17
N VAL A 2 38.65 42.11 22.27
CA VAL A 2 37.25 42.19 21.78
C VAL A 2 37.13 42.64 20.30
N SER A 3 38.13 43.38 19.77
CA SER A 3 38.11 43.97 18.42
C SER A 3 38.19 42.96 17.25
N ASN A 4 38.96 41.87 17.37
CA ASN A 4 39.14 40.88 16.28
C ASN A 4 37.97 39.89 16.12
N ARG A 5 36.96 39.89 17.00
CA ARG A 5 35.82 38.95 16.91
C ARG A 5 34.69 39.44 15.98
N LEU A 6 34.49 40.75 15.87
CA LEU A 6 33.42 41.38 15.09
C LEU A 6 33.47 41.11 13.57
N PRO A 7 34.61 41.23 12.86
CA PRO A 7 34.66 40.94 11.43
C PRO A 7 34.43 39.45 11.13
N HIS A 8 34.87 38.57 12.04
CA HIS A 8 34.68 37.12 11.89
C HIS A 8 33.21 36.70 12.00
N ILE A 9 32.46 37.33 12.91
CA ILE A 9 31.03 37.06 13.09
C ILE A 9 30.23 37.51 11.86
N ARG A 10 30.55 38.67 11.28
CA ARG A 10 29.85 39.17 10.07
C ARG A 10 30.05 38.24 8.86
N GLU A 11 31.25 37.71 8.68
CA GLU A 11 31.57 36.75 7.62
C GLU A 11 30.80 35.43 7.81
N VAL A 12 30.84 34.86 9.02
CA VAL A 12 30.10 33.64 9.39
C VAL A 12 28.61 33.80 9.16
N VAL A 13 28.01 34.93 9.59
CA VAL A 13 26.60 35.23 9.33
C VAL A 13 26.33 35.33 7.84
N SER A 14 27.19 36.01 7.07
CA SER A 14 27.02 36.12 5.62
C SER A 14 27.05 34.76 4.92
N HIS A 15 27.96 33.85 5.29
CA HIS A 15 28.03 32.50 4.73
C HIS A 15 26.80 31.68 5.11
N PHE A 16 26.35 31.79 6.36
CA PHE A 16 25.14 31.12 6.83
C PHE A 16 23.90 31.54 6.03
N LEU A 17 23.72 32.84 5.74
CA LEU A 17 22.60 33.32 4.94
C LEU A 17 22.60 32.74 3.51
N VAL A 18 23.78 32.57 2.90
CA VAL A 18 23.92 31.94 1.58
C VAL A 18 23.52 30.47 1.65
N TYR A 19 24.03 29.73 2.64
CA TYR A 19 23.65 28.33 2.84
C TYR A 19 22.17 28.17 3.11
N CYS A 20 21.57 29.01 3.95
CA CYS A 20 20.13 29.00 4.22
C CYS A 20 19.33 29.15 2.92
N SER A 21 19.66 30.10 2.06
CA SER A 21 18.94 30.30 0.80
C SER A 21 19.03 29.09 -0.13
N LEU A 22 20.25 28.61 -0.40
CA LEU A 22 20.46 27.53 -1.37
C LEU A 22 19.89 26.20 -0.87
N THR A 23 20.06 25.88 0.42
CA THR A 23 19.50 24.66 1.02
C THR A 23 18.00 24.74 1.22
N THR A 24 17.43 25.93 1.44
CA THR A 24 15.96 26.11 1.45
C THR A 24 15.37 25.74 0.10
N VAL A 25 15.92 26.29 -0.98
CA VAL A 25 15.44 26.01 -2.35
C VAL A 25 15.65 24.54 -2.70
N ALA A 26 16.84 24.00 -2.43
CA ALA A 26 17.17 22.64 -2.84
C ALA A 26 16.49 21.56 -1.98
N VAL A 27 16.31 21.77 -0.68
CA VAL A 27 15.93 20.71 0.27
C VAL A 27 14.64 21.07 1.01
N ALA A 28 14.64 22.18 1.76
CA ALA A 28 13.56 22.43 2.72
C ALA A 28 12.22 22.69 2.04
N GLN A 29 12.20 23.53 1.00
CA GLN A 29 10.99 23.85 0.25
C GLN A 29 10.36 22.62 -0.41
N PRO A 30 11.05 21.84 -1.28
CA PRO A 30 10.42 20.70 -1.94
C PRO A 30 10.00 19.59 -0.96
N LEU A 31 10.76 19.37 0.13
CA LEU A 31 10.43 18.35 1.12
C LEU A 31 9.23 18.78 1.98
N LEU A 32 9.26 19.98 2.58
CA LEU A 32 8.15 20.44 3.42
C LEU A 32 6.87 20.68 2.61
N GLN A 33 6.96 21.13 1.36
CA GLN A 33 5.81 21.24 0.46
C GLN A 33 5.18 19.86 0.17
N LEU A 34 5.98 18.81 0.02
CA LEU A 34 5.46 17.46 -0.16
C LEU A 34 4.73 16.98 1.09
N TYR A 35 5.36 17.12 2.26
CA TYR A 35 4.76 16.70 3.52
C TYR A 35 3.54 17.54 3.90
N SER A 36 3.45 18.81 3.48
CA SER A 36 2.22 19.61 3.67
C SER A 36 1.04 19.11 2.86
N GLY A 37 1.27 18.53 1.67
CA GLY A 37 0.23 17.87 0.87
C GLY A 37 -0.04 16.42 1.28
N GLY A 38 0.80 15.84 2.14
CA GLY A 38 0.77 14.44 2.56
C GLY A 38 0.81 14.27 4.07
N LEU A 39 0.05 15.06 4.81
CA LEU A 39 0.05 15.06 6.29
C LEU A 39 -0.31 13.70 6.90
N ALA A 40 -1.01 12.84 6.15
CA ALA A 40 -1.30 11.45 6.52
C ALA A 40 -0.03 10.63 6.84
N VAL A 41 1.14 10.96 6.25
CA VAL A 41 2.43 10.31 6.55
C VAL A 41 2.81 10.45 8.02
N PHE A 42 2.53 11.60 8.64
CA PHE A 42 2.77 11.78 10.08
C PHE A 42 1.79 10.96 10.91
N SER A 43 0.53 10.84 10.47
CA SER A 43 -0.49 10.03 11.14
C SER A 43 -0.13 8.55 11.11
N ALA A 44 0.29 8.05 9.95
CA ALA A 44 0.78 6.68 9.77
C ALA A 44 2.05 6.37 10.58
N ALA A 45 2.90 7.38 10.80
CA ALA A 45 4.07 7.27 11.67
C ALA A 45 3.76 7.51 13.16
N HIS A 46 2.52 7.84 13.52
CA HIS A 46 2.09 8.26 14.85
C HIS A 46 2.91 9.44 15.44
N ILE A 47 3.20 10.44 14.59
CA ILE A 47 3.97 11.64 14.90
C ILE A 47 3.04 12.85 14.96
N GLU A 48 2.99 13.52 16.11
CA GLU A 48 2.13 14.67 16.37
C GLU A 48 2.86 15.69 17.27
N GLY A 49 2.22 16.85 17.49
CA GLY A 49 2.68 17.86 18.43
C GLY A 49 4.02 18.48 18.03
N TYR A 50 4.90 18.69 19.00
CA TYR A 50 6.19 19.35 18.79
C TYR A 50 7.13 18.56 17.88
N ALA A 51 6.94 17.24 17.71
CA ALA A 51 7.77 16.43 16.82
C ALA A 51 7.64 16.85 15.35
N VAL A 52 6.43 17.25 14.93
CA VAL A 52 6.16 17.75 13.57
C VAL A 52 6.87 19.09 13.33
N LEU A 53 6.85 19.98 14.33
CA LEU A 53 7.58 21.24 14.28
C LEU A 53 9.10 21.01 14.28
N LEU A 54 9.59 20.09 15.11
CA LEU A 54 10.99 19.70 15.17
C LEU A 54 11.46 19.16 13.82
N PHE A 55 10.65 18.35 13.14
CA PHE A 55 10.97 17.86 11.80
C PHE A 55 11.15 19.00 10.80
N ALA A 56 10.22 19.95 10.79
CA ALA A 56 10.30 21.11 9.90
C ALA A 56 11.52 21.98 10.19
N LEU A 57 11.82 22.22 11.47
CA LEU A 57 13.02 22.94 11.90
C LEU A 57 14.29 22.18 11.52
N MET A 58 14.32 20.86 11.68
CA MET A 58 15.46 20.02 11.28
C MET A 58 15.71 20.10 9.78
N VAL A 59 14.67 19.94 8.97
CA VAL A 59 14.76 20.01 7.50
C VAL A 59 15.23 21.38 7.02
N LEU A 60 14.81 22.46 7.69
CA LEU A 60 15.21 23.82 7.34
C LEU A 60 16.63 24.18 7.82
N LEU A 61 16.95 23.88 9.08
CA LEU A 61 18.13 24.42 9.76
C LEU A 61 19.33 23.47 9.77
N LEU A 62 19.13 22.14 9.76
CA LEU A 62 20.27 21.21 9.79
C LEU A 62 21.17 21.33 8.56
N PRO A 63 20.66 21.40 7.31
CA PRO A 63 21.54 21.53 6.15
C PRO A 63 22.46 22.76 6.20
N PRO A 64 21.97 24.00 6.41
CA PRO A 64 22.86 25.16 6.46
C PRO A 64 23.78 25.18 7.70
N ILE A 65 23.32 24.65 8.84
CA ILE A 65 24.17 24.51 10.04
C ILE A 65 25.30 23.50 9.79
N ALA A 66 25.01 22.38 9.12
CA ALA A 66 26.02 21.36 8.83
C ALA A 66 27.08 21.88 7.85
N LEU A 67 26.67 22.60 6.79
CA LEU A 67 27.62 23.23 5.85
C LEU A 67 28.52 24.25 6.55
N LEU A 68 27.92 25.11 7.40
CA LEU A 68 28.68 26.09 8.17
C LEU A 68 29.62 25.42 9.18
N GLY A 69 29.14 24.39 9.89
CA GLY A 69 29.92 23.63 10.85
C GLY A 69 31.14 22.98 10.20
N LEU A 70 30.97 22.35 9.03
CA LEU A 70 32.07 21.79 8.24
C LEU A 70 33.06 22.87 7.78
N GLU A 71 32.58 24.02 7.30
CA GLU A 71 33.44 25.15 6.94
C GLU A 71 34.28 25.62 8.15
N VAL A 72 33.65 25.79 9.31
CA VAL A 72 34.31 26.24 10.54
C VAL A 72 35.32 25.21 11.03
N VAL A 73 35.00 23.91 11.01
CA VAL A 73 35.92 22.83 11.38
C VAL A 73 37.13 22.79 10.44
N VAL A 74 36.91 22.87 9.12
CA VAL A 74 38.02 22.95 8.15
C VAL A 74 38.84 24.21 8.36
N GLY A 75 38.22 25.36 8.67
CA GLY A 75 38.93 26.59 9.00
C GLY A 75 39.70 26.56 10.31
N ALA A 76 39.25 25.76 11.29
CA ALA A 76 39.94 25.57 12.56
C ALA A 76 41.17 24.67 12.40
N ILE A 77 41.07 23.60 11.61
CA ILE A 77 42.17 22.65 11.35
C ILE A 77 43.15 23.21 10.30
N PHE A 78 42.62 23.83 9.24
CA PHE A 78 43.36 24.35 8.09
C PHE A 78 42.91 25.79 7.77
N PRO A 79 43.37 26.81 8.54
CA PRO A 79 42.94 28.20 8.36
C PRO A 79 43.08 28.72 6.92
N SER A 80 44.19 28.37 6.25
CA SER A 80 44.45 28.77 4.86
C SER A 80 43.48 28.14 3.85
N ARG A 81 42.71 27.10 4.20
CA ARG A 81 41.80 26.38 3.28
C ARG A 81 40.32 26.70 3.50
N ARG A 82 39.98 27.54 4.48
CA ARG A 82 38.57 27.88 4.79
C ARG A 82 37.80 28.44 3.58
N HIS A 83 38.43 29.33 2.81
CA HIS A 83 37.81 29.93 1.62
C HIS A 83 37.55 28.90 0.50
N VAL A 84 38.41 27.87 0.40
CA VAL A 84 38.19 26.74 -0.52
C VAL A 84 37.01 25.91 -0.04
N ALA A 85 36.93 25.63 1.27
CA ALA A 85 35.78 24.93 1.86
C ALA A 85 34.46 25.67 1.58
N TYR A 86 34.42 26.99 1.79
CA TYR A 86 33.24 27.81 1.47
C TYR A 86 32.83 27.67 -0.01
N ARG A 87 33.78 27.80 -0.94
CA ARG A 87 33.53 27.62 -2.39
C ARG A 87 32.96 26.24 -2.72
N VAL A 88 33.52 25.18 -2.15
CA VAL A 88 33.08 23.80 -2.37
C VAL A 88 31.66 23.59 -1.84
N MET A 89 31.33 24.11 -0.65
CA MET A 89 29.99 23.98 -0.07
C MET A 89 28.94 24.78 -0.87
N VAL A 90 29.28 25.96 -1.37
CA VAL A 90 28.42 26.73 -2.29
C VAL A 90 28.21 25.97 -3.61
N ALA A 91 29.27 25.43 -4.20
CA ALA A 91 29.18 24.62 -5.42
C ALA A 91 28.31 23.37 -5.23
N SER A 92 28.47 22.69 -4.09
CA SER A 92 27.67 21.52 -3.73
C SER A 92 26.19 21.89 -3.57
N SER A 93 25.90 23.07 -2.98
CA SER A 93 24.52 23.55 -2.84
C SER A 93 23.91 23.91 -4.19
N PHE A 94 24.65 24.56 -5.10
CA PHE A 94 24.20 24.80 -6.47
C PHE A 94 24.01 23.53 -7.28
N PHE A 95 24.80 22.49 -7.02
CA PHE A 95 24.59 21.17 -7.61
C PHE A 95 23.24 20.59 -7.21
N LEU A 96 22.86 20.65 -5.92
CA LEU A 96 21.53 20.23 -5.46
C LEU A 96 20.40 21.07 -6.08
N VAL A 97 20.59 22.38 -6.22
CA VAL A 97 19.61 23.25 -6.91
C VAL A 97 19.47 22.86 -8.39
N SER A 98 20.58 22.58 -9.08
CA SER A 98 20.58 22.12 -10.46
C SER A 98 19.84 20.79 -10.63
N LEU A 99 20.07 19.85 -9.71
CA LEU A 99 19.34 18.58 -9.66
C LEU A 99 17.83 18.82 -9.55
N LEU A 100 17.38 19.66 -8.62
CA LEU A 100 15.97 19.96 -8.42
C LEU A 100 15.31 20.61 -9.64
N ILE A 101 15.95 21.61 -10.25
CA ILE A 101 15.38 22.39 -11.37
C ILE A 101 15.29 21.54 -12.64
N PHE A 102 16.34 20.79 -12.95
CA PHE A 102 16.45 20.05 -14.20
C PHE A 102 16.03 18.57 -14.10
N ARG A 103 15.48 18.13 -12.95
CA ARG A 103 15.06 16.74 -12.73
C ARG A 103 14.07 16.16 -13.77
N SER A 104 13.30 17.01 -14.43
CA SER A 104 12.30 16.60 -15.43
C SER A 104 12.88 16.46 -16.85
N ILE A 105 14.15 16.83 -17.06
CA ILE A 105 14.80 16.74 -18.36
C ILE A 105 15.54 15.38 -18.45
N PRO A 106 15.24 14.53 -19.45
CA PRO A 106 15.93 13.26 -19.63
C PRO A 106 17.32 13.49 -20.24
N ILE A 107 18.32 13.75 -19.40
CA ILE A 107 19.70 14.01 -19.83
C ILE A 107 20.48 12.68 -19.93
N GLY A 108 20.33 11.97 -21.05
CA GLY A 108 21.17 10.81 -21.41
C GLY A 108 21.39 9.77 -20.29
N PRO A 109 22.52 9.03 -20.31
CA PRO A 109 22.93 8.17 -19.20
C PRO A 109 23.21 8.97 -17.91
N TRP A 110 23.05 8.33 -16.75
CA TRP A 110 23.18 8.98 -15.43
C TRP A 110 24.51 9.74 -15.23
N LEU A 111 25.62 9.27 -15.82
CA LEU A 111 26.91 9.94 -15.78
C LEU A 111 26.91 11.29 -16.51
N LEU A 112 26.26 11.36 -17.69
CA LEU A 112 26.13 12.60 -18.44
C LEU A 112 25.20 13.57 -17.71
N ALA A 113 24.14 13.07 -17.08
CA ALA A 113 23.29 13.88 -16.22
C ALA A 113 24.11 14.51 -15.08
N ILE A 114 24.89 13.73 -14.34
CA ILE A 114 25.76 14.24 -13.25
C ILE A 114 26.74 15.28 -13.79
N LEU A 115 27.42 15.01 -14.91
CA LEU A 115 28.36 15.94 -15.50
C LEU A 115 27.69 17.26 -15.89
N PHE A 116 26.50 17.21 -16.49
CA PHE A 116 25.71 18.39 -16.80
C PHE A 116 25.41 19.20 -15.54
N HIS A 117 24.91 18.56 -14.48
CA HIS A 117 24.62 19.25 -13.23
C HIS A 117 25.87 19.83 -12.58
N ALA A 118 27.02 19.16 -12.67
CA ALA A 118 28.31 19.64 -12.20
C ALA A 118 28.79 20.88 -12.97
N LEU A 119 28.63 20.90 -14.30
CA LEU A 119 28.97 22.05 -15.15
C LEU A 119 28.07 23.25 -14.84
N VAL A 120 26.76 23.04 -14.68
CA VAL A 120 25.82 24.08 -14.27
C VAL A 120 26.18 24.62 -12.89
N ALA A 121 26.48 23.73 -11.92
CA ALA A 121 26.90 24.13 -10.58
C ALA A 121 28.21 24.94 -10.60
N ALA A 122 29.19 24.53 -11.40
CA ALA A 122 30.45 25.25 -11.59
C ALA A 122 30.22 26.65 -12.18
N LEU A 123 29.37 26.75 -13.21
CA LEU A 123 28.99 28.04 -13.81
C LEU A 123 28.29 28.96 -12.80
N LEU A 124 27.30 28.46 -12.07
CA LEU A 124 26.59 29.23 -11.05
C LEU A 124 27.53 29.67 -9.92
N THR A 125 28.46 28.81 -9.50
CA THR A 125 29.49 29.14 -8.51
C THR A 125 30.42 30.22 -9.03
N TYR A 126 30.88 30.11 -10.28
CA TYR A 126 31.71 31.13 -10.91
C TYR A 126 30.99 32.48 -10.93
N ILE A 127 29.74 32.52 -11.40
CA ILE A 127 28.91 33.75 -11.43
C ILE A 127 28.72 34.32 -10.02
N PHE A 128 28.44 33.46 -9.04
CA PHE A 128 28.27 33.85 -7.64
C PHE A 128 29.50 34.57 -7.10
N PHE A 129 30.70 34.04 -7.32
CA PHE A 129 31.94 34.69 -6.85
C PHE A 129 32.39 35.86 -7.73
N ALA A 130 31.96 35.91 -9.00
CA ALA A 130 32.30 36.99 -9.93
C ALA A 130 31.42 38.24 -9.76
N LYS A 131 30.21 38.13 -9.21
CA LYS A 131 29.22 39.21 -9.16
C LYS A 131 28.66 39.42 -7.75
N GLN A 132 29.05 40.52 -7.09
CA GLN A 132 28.54 40.93 -5.77
C GLN A 132 27.00 41.04 -5.72
N GLN A 133 26.37 41.42 -6.84
CA GLN A 133 24.91 41.51 -6.96
C GLN A 133 24.25 40.15 -6.74
N VAL A 134 24.84 39.07 -7.26
CA VAL A 134 24.31 37.70 -7.15
C VAL A 134 24.42 37.19 -5.71
N VAL A 135 25.55 37.47 -5.04
CA VAL A 135 25.74 37.15 -3.62
C VAL A 135 24.71 37.86 -2.75
N SER A 136 24.49 39.17 -2.99
CA SER A 136 23.50 39.96 -2.26
C SER A 136 22.07 39.46 -2.51
N TRP A 137 21.73 39.12 -3.75
CA TRP A 137 20.40 38.61 -4.11
C TRP A 137 20.13 37.25 -3.46
N ILE A 138 21.10 36.32 -3.48
CA ILE A 138 20.96 35.02 -2.80
C ILE A 138 20.82 35.21 -1.29
N LYS A 139 21.58 36.11 -0.65
CA LYS A 139 21.38 36.40 0.78
C LYS A 139 20.00 36.97 1.08
N LEU A 140 19.49 37.84 0.20
CA LEU A 140 18.15 38.42 0.32
C LEU A 140 17.04 37.36 0.26
N MET A 141 17.29 36.19 -0.35
CA MET A 141 16.36 35.07 -0.36
C MET A 141 16.31 34.28 0.96
N SER A 142 17.20 34.52 1.92
CA SER A 142 17.24 33.75 3.18
C SER A 142 15.92 33.77 3.99
N PRO A 143 15.08 34.83 3.98
CA PRO A 143 13.77 34.81 4.62
C PRO A 143 12.76 33.84 3.98
N ILE A 144 13.01 33.35 2.75
CA ILE A 144 12.16 32.32 2.11
C ILE A 144 12.10 31.07 3.00
N GLY A 145 13.17 30.73 3.71
CA GLY A 145 13.19 29.62 4.65
C GLY A 145 12.13 29.78 5.75
N VAL A 146 11.97 31.00 6.28
CA VAL A 146 10.94 31.32 7.27
C VAL A 146 9.55 31.23 6.63
N ALA A 147 9.36 31.73 5.41
CA ALA A 147 8.08 31.62 4.72
C ALA A 147 7.67 30.15 4.49
N VAL A 148 8.60 29.30 4.05
CA VAL A 148 8.38 27.85 3.88
C VAL A 148 7.99 27.19 5.20
N LEU A 149 8.68 27.50 6.29
CA LEU A 149 8.36 26.99 7.62
C LEU A 149 6.97 27.43 8.07
N VAL A 150 6.63 28.71 7.92
CA VAL A 150 5.32 29.27 8.29
C VAL A 150 4.21 28.60 7.49
N LEU A 151 4.37 28.46 6.17
CA LEU A 151 3.38 27.77 5.32
C LEU A 151 3.19 26.31 5.75
N PHE A 152 4.28 25.60 6.05
CA PHE A 152 4.20 24.24 6.56
C PHE A 152 3.49 24.18 7.92
N VAL A 153 3.80 25.07 8.86
CA VAL A 153 3.16 25.13 10.18
C VAL A 153 1.66 25.42 10.06
N ILE A 154 1.26 26.32 9.16
CA ILE A 154 -0.16 26.60 8.88
C ILE A 154 -0.84 25.34 8.33
N ALA A 155 -0.22 24.65 7.37
CA ALA A 155 -0.77 23.42 6.79
C ALA A 155 -0.88 22.29 7.84
N ALA A 156 0.17 22.10 8.64
CA ALA A 156 0.26 21.05 9.66
C ALA A 156 -0.37 21.43 11.02
N ARG A 157 -1.06 22.57 11.12
CA ARG A 157 -1.58 23.11 12.39
C ARG A 157 -2.41 22.10 13.19
N GLY A 158 -3.17 21.23 12.51
CA GLY A 158 -4.02 20.21 13.12
C GLY A 158 -3.26 19.07 13.79
N LEU A 159 -2.02 18.80 13.33
CA LEU A 159 -1.12 17.83 13.93
C LEU A 159 -0.25 18.48 15.02
N ILE A 160 0.14 19.74 14.84
CA ILE A 160 0.98 20.48 15.82
C ILE A 160 0.16 20.84 17.06
N TRP A 161 -1.05 21.37 16.86
CA TRP A 161 -1.98 21.75 17.91
C TRP A 161 -3.25 20.93 17.80
N VAL A 162 -3.17 19.68 18.28
CA VAL A 162 -4.30 18.75 18.25
C VAL A 162 -5.44 19.31 19.12
N PRO A 163 -6.63 19.55 18.56
CA PRO A 163 -7.74 20.11 19.32
C PRO A 163 -8.28 19.08 20.31
N GLU A 164 -8.64 19.53 21.51
CA GLU A 164 -9.38 18.71 22.46
C GLU A 164 -10.87 18.67 22.08
N ILE A 165 -11.24 17.76 21.19
CA ILE A 165 -12.64 17.54 20.79
C ILE A 165 -13.21 16.39 21.63
N GLY A 166 -14.26 16.68 22.41
CA GLY A 166 -15.00 15.68 23.17
C GLY A 166 -16.05 14.95 22.33
N ALA A 167 -16.80 14.06 22.97
CA ALA A 167 -17.93 13.41 22.32
C ALA A 167 -19.03 14.41 21.98
N ALA A 168 -19.82 14.07 20.96
CA ALA A 168 -20.98 14.81 20.54
C ALA A 168 -22.12 14.65 21.55
N LYS A 169 -22.87 15.73 21.80
CA LYS A 169 -24.13 15.63 22.53
C LYS A 169 -25.15 14.92 21.65
N VAL A 170 -25.43 13.67 21.97
CA VAL A 170 -26.42 12.85 21.28
C VAL A 170 -27.74 12.81 22.04
N LYS A 171 -28.84 12.82 21.30
CA LYS A 171 -30.17 12.47 21.80
C LYS A 171 -30.45 11.02 21.44
N VAL A 172 -30.99 10.26 22.38
CA VAL A 172 -31.57 8.95 22.10
C VAL A 172 -32.96 9.19 21.52
N ASN A 173 -33.22 8.66 20.33
CA ASN A 173 -34.50 8.82 19.64
C ASN A 173 -35.58 8.00 20.38
N GLY A 174 -36.79 8.54 20.52
CA GLY A 174 -37.93 7.90 21.20
C GLY A 174 -38.59 6.73 20.44
N GLY A 175 -37.81 6.00 19.62
CA GLY A 175 -38.24 4.75 18.98
C GLY A 175 -38.07 3.55 19.92
N PRO A 176 -38.32 2.32 19.43
CA PRO A 176 -38.15 1.11 20.24
C PRO A 176 -36.74 1.06 20.84
N GLU A 177 -36.64 0.76 22.14
CA GLU A 177 -35.37 0.68 22.87
C GLU A 177 -34.47 -0.45 22.36
N ALA A 178 -35.06 -1.45 21.67
CA ALA A 178 -34.36 -2.57 21.06
C ALA A 178 -34.44 -2.56 19.53
N VAL A 179 -33.43 -3.14 18.88
CA VAL A 179 -33.42 -3.47 17.44
C VAL A 179 -33.32 -4.98 17.31
N ASN A 180 -34.34 -5.60 16.71
CA ASN A 180 -34.43 -7.05 16.52
C ASN A 180 -34.30 -7.91 17.80
N GLY A 181 -34.54 -7.34 18.97
CA GLY A 181 -34.47 -8.04 20.27
C GLY A 181 -33.28 -7.65 21.14
N THR A 182 -32.24 -7.05 20.57
CA THR A 182 -31.10 -6.50 21.34
C THR A 182 -31.36 -5.03 21.73
N GLU A 183 -31.16 -4.70 23.02
CA GLU A 183 -31.20 -3.32 23.49
C GLU A 183 -30.17 -2.44 22.78
N ARG A 184 -30.54 -1.22 22.40
CA ARG A 184 -29.65 -0.33 21.64
C ARG A 184 -28.41 0.06 22.42
N SER A 185 -28.50 0.18 23.74
CA SER A 185 -27.38 0.35 24.67
C SER A 185 -26.36 -0.77 24.52
N ASP A 186 -26.82 -2.01 24.36
CA ASP A 186 -26.00 -3.22 24.33
C ASP A 186 -25.35 -3.52 22.97
N ILE A 187 -25.78 -2.83 21.91
CA ILE A 187 -25.23 -3.04 20.57
C ILE A 187 -23.78 -2.56 20.49
N SER A 188 -22.86 -3.48 20.19
CA SER A 188 -21.50 -3.17 19.73
C SER A 188 -21.48 -2.90 18.23
N VAL A 189 -20.55 -2.06 17.77
CA VAL A 189 -20.32 -1.79 16.34
C VAL A 189 -18.90 -2.23 16.02
N ALA A 190 -18.74 -3.13 15.04
CA ALA A 190 -17.44 -3.54 14.54
C ALA A 190 -17.33 -3.10 13.07
N LEU A 191 -16.43 -2.17 12.76
CA LEU A 191 -16.21 -1.61 11.43
C LEU A 191 -14.80 -1.98 10.94
N LEU A 192 -14.75 -2.90 9.96
CA LEU A 192 -13.53 -3.33 9.28
C LEU A 192 -13.50 -2.73 7.88
N VAL A 193 -12.47 -1.92 7.61
CA VAL A 193 -12.22 -1.27 6.32
C VAL A 193 -10.93 -1.84 5.73
N PHE A 194 -11.02 -2.44 4.54
CA PHE A 194 -9.87 -2.89 3.74
C PHE A 194 -9.37 -1.79 2.81
N ASP A 195 -8.10 -1.85 2.43
CA ASP A 195 -7.46 -0.95 1.46
C ASP A 195 -7.28 -1.67 0.11
N GLU A 196 -7.70 -1.05 -0.99
CA GLU A 196 -7.59 -1.61 -2.35
C GLU A 196 -8.26 -2.98 -2.55
N LEU A 197 -9.49 -3.13 -2.06
CA LEU A 197 -10.27 -4.35 -2.24
C LEU A 197 -11.42 -4.12 -3.26
N PRO A 198 -11.19 -4.40 -4.56
CA PRO A 198 -12.22 -4.27 -5.58
C PRO A 198 -13.20 -5.44 -5.54
N LEU A 199 -14.49 -5.17 -5.77
CA LEU A 199 -15.52 -6.19 -5.69
C LEU A 199 -15.43 -7.23 -6.82
N PHE A 200 -14.94 -6.85 -8.01
CA PHE A 200 -14.83 -7.79 -9.15
C PHE A 200 -13.98 -9.01 -8.83
N ALA A 201 -13.00 -8.87 -7.92
CA ALA A 201 -12.08 -9.94 -7.59
C ALA A 201 -12.72 -11.02 -6.71
N LEU A 202 -13.80 -10.69 -6.00
CA LEU A 202 -14.53 -11.63 -5.15
C LEU A 202 -15.61 -12.42 -5.90
N VAL A 203 -16.10 -11.90 -7.03
CA VAL A 203 -17.28 -12.42 -7.71
C VAL A 203 -16.98 -13.12 -9.03
N GLY A 204 -17.89 -13.99 -9.46
CA GLY A 204 -17.89 -14.58 -10.79
C GLY A 204 -18.65 -13.76 -11.82
N PRO A 205 -18.63 -14.19 -13.10
CA PRO A 205 -19.46 -13.62 -14.15
C PRO A 205 -20.97 -13.65 -13.84
N ASP A 206 -21.40 -14.59 -12.98
CA ASP A 206 -22.77 -14.70 -12.48
C ASP A 206 -23.14 -13.63 -11.44
N GLY A 207 -22.16 -12.88 -10.92
CA GLY A 207 -22.34 -11.85 -9.90
C GLY A 207 -22.45 -12.40 -8.47
N ASN A 208 -22.13 -13.68 -8.26
CA ASN A 208 -22.06 -14.31 -6.94
C ASN A 208 -20.60 -14.39 -6.47
N ILE A 209 -20.40 -14.48 -5.15
CA ILE A 209 -19.07 -14.67 -4.57
C ILE A 209 -18.54 -16.05 -4.97
N ASN A 210 -17.28 -16.11 -5.41
CA ASN A 210 -16.58 -17.37 -5.65
C ASN A 210 -16.24 -18.05 -4.32
N ALA A 211 -17.15 -18.87 -3.81
CA ALA A 211 -17.00 -19.51 -2.49
C ALA A 211 -15.82 -20.50 -2.41
N ASP A 212 -15.37 -21.05 -3.54
CA ASP A 212 -14.22 -21.96 -3.59
C ASP A 212 -12.88 -21.22 -3.40
N ARG A 213 -12.85 -19.92 -3.73
CA ARG A 213 -11.70 -19.03 -3.50
C ARG A 213 -11.82 -18.21 -2.23
N PHE A 214 -13.02 -17.71 -1.95
CA PHE A 214 -13.31 -16.75 -0.89
C PHE A 214 -14.40 -17.26 0.06
N PRO A 215 -14.17 -18.41 0.74
CA PRO A 215 -15.14 -18.97 1.67
C PRO A 215 -15.48 -18.03 2.84
N GLY A 216 -14.57 -17.14 3.26
CA GLY A 216 -14.81 -16.14 4.29
C GLY A 216 -15.88 -15.13 3.90
N PHE A 217 -15.71 -14.46 2.77
CA PHE A 217 -16.69 -13.53 2.23
C PHE A 217 -18.01 -14.23 1.87
N ALA A 218 -17.96 -15.47 1.38
CA ALA A 218 -19.17 -16.26 1.13
C ALA A 218 -19.93 -16.54 2.44
N GLU A 219 -19.24 -16.91 3.51
CA GLU A 219 -19.86 -17.10 4.83
C GLU A 219 -20.38 -15.80 5.44
N LEU A 220 -19.70 -14.68 5.21
CA LEU A 220 -20.17 -13.36 5.62
C LEU A 220 -21.47 -12.99 4.89
N ALA A 221 -21.54 -13.20 3.58
CA ALA A 221 -22.72 -12.90 2.77
C ALA A 221 -23.96 -13.69 3.22
N LYS A 222 -23.80 -14.95 3.66
CA LYS A 222 -24.90 -15.78 4.16
C LYS A 222 -25.56 -15.26 5.44
N VAL A 223 -24.93 -14.33 6.15
CA VAL A 223 -25.36 -13.85 7.47
C VAL A 223 -25.38 -12.33 7.58
N SER A 224 -25.25 -11.63 6.45
CA SER A 224 -25.26 -10.17 6.36
C SER A 224 -26.08 -9.70 5.16
N THR A 225 -26.49 -8.45 5.16
CA THR A 225 -26.96 -7.80 3.94
C THR A 225 -25.75 -7.37 3.11
N TRP A 226 -25.61 -7.90 1.90
CA TRP A 226 -24.56 -7.57 0.95
C TRP A 226 -25.03 -6.52 -0.06
N TYR A 227 -24.44 -5.33 -0.01
CA TYR A 227 -24.73 -4.23 -0.90
C TYR A 227 -23.82 -4.28 -2.13
N ARG A 228 -24.20 -5.03 -3.17
CA ARG A 228 -23.35 -5.30 -4.36
C ARG A 228 -23.09 -4.08 -5.24
N ASN A 229 -23.95 -3.07 -5.10
CA ASN A 229 -23.87 -1.85 -5.85
C ASN A 229 -23.34 -0.69 -4.99
N ASP A 230 -22.47 -0.95 -4.02
CA ASP A 230 -21.73 0.11 -3.33
C ASP A 230 -20.65 0.72 -4.23
N VAL A 231 -20.52 2.05 -4.18
CA VAL A 231 -19.52 2.80 -4.96
C VAL A 231 -18.79 3.78 -4.04
N ALA A 232 -17.48 3.55 -3.91
CA ALA A 232 -16.54 4.37 -3.16
C ALA A 232 -16.54 5.83 -3.62
N THR A 233 -16.22 6.74 -2.70
CA THR A 233 -16.27 8.18 -2.97
C THR A 233 -14.97 8.74 -3.55
N SER A 234 -13.85 8.07 -3.31
CA SER A 234 -12.52 8.46 -3.80
C SER A 234 -11.65 7.21 -3.98
N GLN A 235 -10.72 7.24 -4.94
CA GLN A 235 -9.65 6.23 -5.06
C GLN A 235 -8.43 6.54 -4.18
N THR A 236 -8.57 7.53 -3.30
CA THR A 236 -7.53 7.94 -2.36
C THR A 236 -8.04 7.70 -0.95
N THR A 237 -7.37 6.83 -0.20
CA THR A 237 -7.63 6.52 1.21
C THR A 237 -7.87 7.75 2.08
N THR A 238 -7.08 8.82 1.89
CA THR A 238 -7.17 10.06 2.68
C THR A 238 -8.47 10.84 2.47
N ALA A 239 -9.26 10.51 1.45
CA ALA A 239 -10.59 11.07 1.22
C ALA A 239 -11.71 10.02 1.39
N ALA A 240 -11.46 8.78 0.98
CA ALA A 240 -12.42 7.68 1.07
C ALA A 240 -12.76 7.28 2.52
N VAL A 241 -11.75 7.09 3.37
CA VAL A 241 -11.96 6.71 4.78
C VAL A 241 -12.71 7.80 5.55
N PRO A 242 -12.34 9.11 5.46
CA PRO A 242 -13.15 10.15 6.07
C PRO A 242 -14.61 10.16 5.61
N SER A 243 -14.92 9.82 4.34
CA SER A 243 -16.30 9.72 3.86
C SER A 243 -17.09 8.62 4.57
N ILE A 244 -16.49 7.44 4.76
CA ILE A 244 -17.06 6.35 5.56
C ILE A 244 -17.36 6.85 6.98
N LEU A 245 -16.38 7.49 7.62
CA LEU A 245 -16.43 7.85 9.04
C LEU A 245 -17.27 9.09 9.35
N THR A 246 -17.64 9.88 8.35
CA THR A 246 -18.40 11.14 8.54
C THR A 246 -19.78 11.10 7.88
N GLY A 247 -20.05 10.13 7.02
CA GLY A 247 -21.28 10.07 6.24
C GLY A 247 -21.41 11.22 5.25
N ARG A 248 -20.29 11.75 4.74
CA ARG A 248 -20.24 12.92 3.85
C ARG A 248 -19.36 12.69 2.64
N PHE A 249 -19.79 13.22 1.50
CA PHE A 249 -18.96 13.18 0.30
C PHE A 249 -17.72 14.05 0.50
N PRO A 250 -16.56 13.61 -0.01
CA PRO A 250 -15.35 14.43 0.04
C PRO A 250 -15.56 15.66 -0.86
N LYS A 251 -15.13 16.83 -0.39
CA LYS A 251 -15.22 18.06 -1.19
C LYS A 251 -14.11 18.14 -2.23
N ASN A 252 -12.93 17.63 -1.85
CA ASN A 252 -11.72 17.55 -2.64
C ASN A 252 -10.91 16.34 -2.13
N ASN A 253 -9.78 16.04 -2.76
CA ASN A 253 -8.85 14.98 -2.31
C ASN A 253 -7.69 15.48 -1.44
N GLU A 254 -7.69 16.77 -1.11
CA GLU A 254 -6.60 17.46 -0.41
C GLU A 254 -6.90 17.67 1.07
N ASP A 255 -8.17 17.57 1.48
CA ASP A 255 -8.61 17.69 2.86
C ASP A 255 -7.88 16.63 3.72
N PRO A 256 -7.06 17.05 4.69
CA PRO A 256 -6.32 16.11 5.53
C PRO A 256 -7.27 15.24 6.36
N PRO A 257 -7.01 13.93 6.51
CA PRO A 257 -7.86 13.01 7.27
C PRO A 257 -7.61 13.15 8.79
N LEU A 258 -7.75 14.37 9.31
CA LEU A 258 -7.45 14.76 10.68
C LEU A 258 -8.72 15.15 11.44
N LEU A 259 -8.71 14.95 12.75
CA LEU A 259 -9.81 15.31 13.65
C LEU A 259 -10.27 16.77 13.51
N VAL A 260 -9.33 17.71 13.35
CA VAL A 260 -9.66 19.14 13.19
C VAL A 260 -10.43 19.42 11.90
N ASN A 261 -10.19 18.63 10.85
CA ASN A 261 -10.86 18.75 9.56
C ASN A 261 -12.20 18.02 9.56
N HIS A 262 -12.29 16.92 10.30
CA HIS A 262 -13.46 16.06 10.39
C HIS A 262 -13.95 15.87 11.83
N PRO A 263 -14.33 16.94 12.56
CA PRO A 263 -14.69 16.85 13.98
C PRO A 263 -16.02 16.14 14.23
N LYS A 264 -16.86 16.03 13.20
CA LYS A 264 -18.14 15.32 13.21
C LYS A 264 -17.95 13.98 12.52
N ASN A 265 -17.56 12.97 13.27
CA ASN A 265 -17.24 11.63 12.77
C ASN A 265 -17.81 10.56 13.72
N ILE A 266 -17.69 9.29 13.34
CA ILE A 266 -18.19 8.15 14.11
C ILE A 266 -17.65 8.12 15.55
N PHE A 267 -16.39 8.47 15.77
CA PHE A 267 -15.76 8.45 17.08
C PHE A 267 -16.32 9.53 18.00
N THR A 268 -16.50 10.75 17.48
CA THR A 268 -17.15 11.80 18.28
C THR A 268 -18.64 11.51 18.47
N LEU A 269 -19.32 10.89 17.50
CA LEU A 269 -20.73 10.51 17.65
C LEU A 269 -20.96 9.47 18.75
N LEU A 270 -20.10 8.45 18.82
CA LEU A 270 -20.26 7.32 19.75
C LEU A 270 -19.49 7.47 21.07
N GLY A 271 -18.65 8.50 21.21
CA GLY A 271 -17.65 8.65 22.27
C GLY A 271 -18.14 8.57 23.72
N ASP A 272 -19.39 8.95 23.98
CA ASP A 272 -20.02 8.89 25.31
C ASP A 272 -21.08 7.78 25.41
N THR A 273 -21.25 6.99 24.34
CA THR A 273 -22.29 5.94 24.26
C THR A 273 -21.73 4.54 24.44
N VAL A 274 -20.46 4.32 24.08
CA VAL A 274 -19.79 3.02 24.11
C VAL A 274 -18.28 3.20 24.36
N SER A 275 -17.61 2.16 24.83
CA SER A 275 -16.14 2.10 24.83
C SER A 275 -15.59 1.99 23.40
N MET A 276 -14.30 2.23 23.19
CA MET A 276 -13.70 2.26 21.86
C MET A 276 -12.39 1.49 21.77
N ASP A 277 -12.22 0.71 20.69
CA ASP A 277 -10.94 0.19 20.23
C ASP A 277 -10.76 0.56 18.77
N VAL A 278 -9.86 1.51 18.52
CA VAL A 278 -9.75 2.20 17.24
C VAL A 278 -8.32 2.10 16.74
N ARG A 279 -8.18 1.57 15.53
CA ARG A 279 -6.91 1.43 14.82
C ARG A 279 -6.98 2.16 13.49
N GLU A 280 -6.44 3.37 13.49
CA GLU A 280 -6.27 4.19 12.30
C GLU A 280 -4.86 4.00 11.74
N ILE A 281 -4.73 3.68 10.46
CA ILE A 281 -3.42 3.55 9.79
C ILE A 281 -3.03 4.81 9.01
N VAL A 282 -3.99 5.41 8.30
CA VAL A 282 -3.73 6.59 7.42
C VAL A 282 -4.39 7.85 7.97
N THR A 283 -5.40 7.68 8.82
CA THR A 283 -6.21 8.76 9.38
C THR A 283 -5.79 9.06 10.82
N ASN A 284 -6.19 10.23 11.31
CA ASN A 284 -6.07 10.61 12.72
C ASN A 284 -7.28 11.43 13.11
N MET A 285 -8.43 10.78 13.08
CA MET A 285 -9.75 11.36 13.25
C MET A 285 -10.35 11.05 14.63
N CYS A 286 -9.81 10.08 15.38
CA CYS A 286 -10.29 9.81 16.72
C CYS A 286 -9.68 10.75 17.78
N PRO A 287 -10.50 11.41 18.62
CA PRO A 287 -9.98 12.15 19.75
C PRO A 287 -9.28 11.25 20.77
N ARG A 288 -8.06 11.64 21.15
CA ARG A 288 -7.21 10.89 22.10
C ARG A 288 -7.93 10.50 23.38
N LYS A 289 -8.68 11.42 24.01
CA LYS A 289 -9.40 11.17 25.28
C LYS A 289 -10.55 10.16 25.15
N LEU A 290 -11.09 9.98 23.95
CA LEU A 290 -12.17 9.02 23.69
C LEU A 290 -11.59 7.65 23.33
N CYS A 291 -10.60 7.62 22.43
CA CYS A 291 -9.96 6.39 21.98
C CYS A 291 -8.89 5.82 22.93
N SER A 292 -8.53 6.54 23.99
CA SER A 292 -7.72 5.98 25.08
C SER A 292 -8.54 5.22 26.12
N LYS A 293 -9.88 5.21 26.02
CA LYS A 293 -10.76 4.49 26.97
C LYS A 293 -10.77 2.99 26.65
N ALA A 294 -10.46 2.22 27.68
CA ALA A 294 -10.30 0.76 27.72
C ALA A 294 -11.48 -0.06 27.14
N VAL A 295 -11.17 -1.17 26.47
CA VAL A 295 -12.10 -2.29 26.25
C VAL A 295 -11.82 -3.37 27.28
N VAL A 296 -12.83 -3.81 28.03
CA VAL A 296 -12.72 -4.93 28.97
C VAL A 296 -12.78 -6.25 28.20
N VAL A 297 -11.65 -6.95 28.11
CA VAL A 297 -11.55 -8.29 27.53
C VAL A 297 -11.43 -9.32 28.66
N ASN A 298 -12.30 -10.33 28.69
CA ASN A 298 -12.29 -11.42 29.69
C ASN A 298 -12.39 -10.97 31.16
N GLY A 299 -13.23 -9.96 31.46
CA GLY A 299 -13.54 -9.55 32.84
C GLY A 299 -12.38 -8.88 33.60
N LYS A 300 -11.21 -8.70 32.97
CA LYS A 300 -10.16 -7.81 33.45
C LYS A 300 -10.33 -6.48 32.73
N GLU A 301 -10.29 -5.37 33.48
CA GLU A 301 -10.02 -4.07 32.87
C GLU A 301 -8.65 -4.13 32.21
N THR A 302 -8.62 -4.58 30.97
CA THR A 302 -7.61 -4.15 30.05
C THR A 302 -7.99 -2.73 29.71
N VAL A 303 -7.41 -1.75 30.44
CA VAL A 303 -6.81 -0.62 29.72
C VAL A 303 -6.16 -1.24 28.48
N ALA A 304 -6.22 -0.61 27.32
CA ALA A 304 -5.31 -1.04 26.26
C ALA A 304 -3.88 -0.95 26.86
N THR A 305 -3.42 -2.04 27.48
CA THR A 305 -2.08 -2.39 27.93
C THR A 305 -1.62 -3.48 26.98
N VAL A 306 -1.93 -3.33 25.69
CA VAL A 306 -0.98 -2.71 24.78
C VAL A 306 0.38 -2.50 25.50
N LYS A 307 1.23 -3.52 25.44
CA LYS A 307 2.67 -3.25 25.39
C LYS A 307 2.99 -2.41 24.15
N ASP A 308 2.12 -2.44 23.14
CA ASP A 308 2.02 -1.52 22.00
C ASP A 308 1.40 -0.21 22.44
N LYS A 309 2.14 0.59 23.23
CA LYS A 309 1.89 2.04 23.37
C LYS A 309 1.11 2.49 22.13
N ALA A 310 -0.01 3.18 22.29
CA ALA A 310 -0.29 4.25 21.35
C ALA A 310 1.01 5.07 21.36
N VAL A 311 1.92 4.76 20.45
CA VAL A 311 3.24 5.36 20.36
C VAL A 311 2.92 6.70 19.73
N VAL A 312 2.25 7.58 20.48
CA VAL A 312 2.40 9.01 20.28
C VAL A 312 3.86 9.24 20.59
N ARG A 313 4.67 9.08 19.54
CA ARG A 313 6.06 9.43 19.59
C ARG A 313 6.05 10.92 19.41
N ASN A 314 6.02 11.60 20.54
CA ASN A 314 6.45 12.98 20.66
C ASN A 314 7.91 13.17 20.19
N GLY A 315 8.62 12.12 19.74
CA GLY A 315 9.95 12.20 19.17
C GLY A 315 10.03 11.63 17.75
N LEU A 316 10.84 12.25 16.92
CA LEU A 316 11.17 11.74 15.59
C LEU A 316 11.96 10.44 15.70
N THR A 317 11.55 9.42 14.95
CA THR A 317 12.25 8.14 14.92
C THR A 317 13.40 8.17 13.92
N LYS A 318 14.42 7.35 14.17
CA LYS A 318 15.48 7.12 13.18
C LYS A 318 14.92 6.55 11.88
N SER A 319 13.90 5.68 11.94
CA SER A 319 13.24 5.12 10.77
C SER A 319 12.52 6.18 9.94
N PHE A 320 11.75 7.07 10.57
CA PHE A 320 11.05 8.16 9.89
C PHE A 320 12.03 9.13 9.21
N LEU A 321 13.13 9.46 9.88
CA LEU A 321 14.18 10.30 9.28
C LEU A 321 14.86 9.60 8.09
N ARG A 322 15.07 8.28 8.16
CA ARG A 322 15.60 7.47 7.06
C ARG A 322 14.64 7.43 5.87
N ASP A 323 13.34 7.34 6.13
CA ASP A 323 12.30 7.39 5.10
C ASP A 323 12.21 8.77 4.45
N ALA A 324 12.31 9.85 5.24
CA ALA A 324 12.36 11.22 4.72
C ALA A 324 13.57 11.43 3.79
N LEU A 325 14.70 10.76 4.04
CA LEU A 325 15.86 10.78 3.13
C LEU A 325 15.58 10.05 1.81
N VAL A 326 14.85 8.92 1.84
CA VAL A 326 14.41 8.24 0.61
C VAL A 326 13.48 9.14 -0.20
N VAL A 327 12.51 9.77 0.46
CA VAL A 327 11.58 10.73 -0.15
C VAL A 327 12.32 11.93 -0.74
N LEU A 328 13.32 12.47 -0.03
CA LEU A 328 14.16 13.53 -0.55
C LEU A 328 14.94 13.07 -1.79
N GLY A 329 15.49 11.85 -1.77
CA GLY A 329 16.13 11.23 -2.92
C GLY A 329 15.21 11.16 -4.14
N HIS A 330 13.94 10.80 -3.95
CA HIS A 330 12.92 10.78 -5.01
C HIS A 330 12.58 12.16 -5.59
N LYS A 331 12.80 13.22 -4.80
CA LYS A 331 12.58 14.61 -5.25
C LYS A 331 13.80 15.21 -5.93
N LEU A 332 15.01 14.83 -5.54
CA LEU A 332 16.24 15.44 -6.03
C LEU A 332 16.91 14.66 -7.16
N LEU A 333 16.94 13.33 -7.09
CA LEU A 333 17.77 12.56 -8.01
C LEU A 333 17.17 12.53 -9.43
N PRO A 334 18.03 12.49 -10.48
CA PRO A 334 17.59 12.23 -11.85
C PRO A 334 16.89 10.87 -11.93
N THR A 335 16.04 10.69 -12.94
CA THR A 335 15.18 9.50 -13.10
C THR A 335 15.95 8.18 -12.92
N GLN A 336 17.10 8.02 -13.56
CA GLN A 336 17.87 6.76 -13.54
C GLN A 336 18.45 6.41 -12.16
N LEU A 337 18.76 7.40 -11.32
CA LEU A 337 19.24 7.17 -9.95
C LEU A 337 18.08 7.02 -8.98
N ARG A 338 17.00 7.78 -9.21
CA ARG A 338 15.75 7.66 -8.47
C ARG A 338 15.16 6.25 -8.58
N ASP A 339 15.25 5.64 -9.76
CA ASP A 339 14.73 4.29 -9.99
C ASP A 339 15.44 3.23 -9.12
N LYS A 340 16.68 3.49 -8.67
CA LYS A 340 17.42 2.62 -7.74
C LYS A 340 16.98 2.74 -6.29
N LEU A 341 16.30 3.83 -5.89
CA LEU A 341 15.80 4.00 -4.53
C LEU A 341 14.63 3.05 -4.24
N PRO A 342 14.36 2.70 -2.97
CA PRO A 342 13.15 1.98 -2.60
C PRO A 342 11.88 2.72 -3.02
N SER A 343 10.80 1.99 -3.28
CA SER A 343 9.53 2.60 -3.71
C SER A 343 8.85 3.34 -2.56
N THR A 344 8.21 4.47 -2.86
CA THR A 344 7.39 5.24 -1.91
C THR A 344 5.89 5.13 -2.17
N ASP A 345 5.47 4.41 -3.23
CA ASP A 345 4.07 4.29 -3.64
C ASP A 345 3.37 3.07 -3.04
N ASP A 346 4.15 2.22 -2.36
CA ASP A 346 3.74 0.90 -1.85
C ASP A 346 3.57 0.90 -0.33
N ALA A 347 3.95 1.98 0.36
CA ALA A 347 3.77 2.12 1.81
C ALA A 347 3.75 3.59 2.22
N TRP A 348 3.31 3.87 3.44
CA TRP A 348 3.37 5.21 4.04
C TRP A 348 4.66 5.48 4.83
N GLY A 349 5.53 4.46 4.97
CA GLY A 349 6.82 4.52 5.65
C GLY A 349 7.51 3.14 5.65
N GLY A 350 8.68 3.03 6.28
CA GLY A 350 9.45 1.79 6.36
C GLY A 350 10.18 1.40 5.05
N PHE A 351 10.47 2.37 4.17
CA PHE A 351 10.96 2.14 2.80
C PHE A 351 12.31 1.40 2.74
N THR A 352 13.03 1.36 3.84
CA THR A 352 14.45 0.98 3.93
C THR A 352 14.69 -0.24 4.82
N ASN A 353 13.65 -0.85 5.39
CA ASN A 353 13.77 -2.13 6.06
C ASN A 353 14.21 -3.17 5.02
N LYS A 354 15.31 -3.89 5.31
CA LYS A 354 15.96 -4.78 4.34
C LYS A 354 15.13 -6.04 4.13
N GLY A 355 14.12 -5.95 3.26
CA GLY A 355 13.68 -7.01 2.38
C GLY A 355 13.84 -6.51 0.94
N THR A 356 15.07 -6.45 0.45
CA THR A 356 15.51 -5.59 -0.66
C THR A 356 14.66 -5.65 -1.94
N PRO A 357 14.26 -4.48 -2.48
CA PRO A 357 14.06 -4.25 -3.92
C PRO A 357 15.38 -3.78 -4.58
N ASN A 358 15.55 -4.10 -5.87
CA ASN A 358 16.60 -3.70 -6.82
C ASN A 358 17.96 -4.44 -6.76
N VAL A 359 18.09 -5.51 -7.55
CA VAL A 359 19.37 -5.84 -8.21
C VAL A 359 19.36 -5.19 -9.60
N PRO A 360 20.38 -4.40 -9.98
CA PRO A 360 20.49 -3.91 -11.35
C PRO A 360 20.69 -5.09 -12.30
N VAL A 361 19.95 -5.13 -13.40
CA VAL A 361 20.32 -5.94 -14.56
C VAL A 361 21.66 -5.39 -15.06
N THR A 362 22.74 -6.13 -14.85
CA THR A 362 24.01 -5.90 -15.53
C THR A 362 24.41 -7.18 -16.27
N THR A 363 24.55 -6.99 -17.57
CA THR A 363 25.22 -7.83 -18.55
C THR A 363 26.55 -8.41 -18.02
N VAL A 364 26.73 -9.73 -18.18
CA VAL A 364 27.99 -10.51 -18.05
C VAL A 364 29.06 -9.94 -19.01
N PRO A 365 30.40 -9.86 -18.75
CA PRO A 365 31.34 -10.95 -18.34
C PRO A 365 32.59 -10.50 -17.49
N PRO A 366 33.72 -11.28 -17.37
CA PRO A 366 33.93 -12.50 -16.59
C PRO A 366 34.99 -12.36 -15.45
N ALA A 367 35.01 -13.40 -14.60
CA ALA A 367 35.95 -13.79 -13.53
C ALA A 367 37.25 -12.99 -13.26
N VAL A 368 37.43 -12.57 -11.99
CA VAL A 368 38.71 -12.61 -11.26
C VAL A 368 38.45 -12.85 -9.76
N SER A 369 39.08 -13.87 -9.19
CA SER A 369 39.14 -14.16 -7.75
C SER A 369 39.98 -13.13 -7.00
N THR A 370 39.56 -12.74 -5.78
CA THR A 370 40.43 -12.71 -4.58
C THR A 370 39.64 -12.43 -3.30
N THR A 371 39.67 -13.43 -2.42
CA THR A 371 39.54 -13.43 -0.94
C THR A 371 39.33 -12.11 -0.19
N VAL A 372 38.24 -11.99 0.61
CA VAL A 372 38.24 -11.44 1.99
C VAL A 372 37.05 -11.98 2.82
N GLN A 373 37.40 -12.75 3.85
CA GLN A 373 36.79 -12.99 5.18
C GLN A 373 35.25 -13.06 5.41
N MET A 374 34.83 -14.27 5.80
CA MET A 374 33.75 -14.59 6.76
C MET A 374 34.06 -13.91 8.11
N GLU A 375 33.17 -13.43 8.98
CA GLU A 375 31.71 -13.47 9.11
C GLU A 375 31.39 -12.65 10.39
N LYS A 376 30.28 -11.89 10.39
CA LYS A 376 29.54 -11.60 11.61
C LYS A 376 28.15 -12.14 11.35
N VAL A 377 27.86 -13.32 11.88
CA VAL A 377 26.55 -13.96 11.84
C VAL A 377 25.54 -12.96 12.41
N GLN A 378 24.76 -12.32 11.54
CA GLN A 378 23.47 -11.78 11.93
C GLN A 378 22.55 -12.97 12.12
N THR A 379 22.13 -13.21 13.35
CA THR A 379 21.16 -14.26 13.66
C THR A 379 19.87 -14.01 12.88
N ARG A 380 19.41 -15.07 12.21
CA ARG A 380 18.21 -15.18 11.35
C ARG A 380 16.92 -14.56 11.96
N ASP A 381 16.88 -14.36 13.26
CA ASP A 381 15.74 -13.81 14.00
C ASP A 381 15.59 -12.28 13.85
N GLN A 382 16.64 -11.54 13.50
CA GLN A 382 16.56 -10.07 13.36
C GLN A 382 15.91 -9.61 12.04
N GLU A 383 15.90 -10.45 10.99
CA GLU A 383 15.23 -10.12 9.71
C GLU A 383 13.72 -10.32 9.77
N ALA A 384 13.22 -11.22 10.63
CA ALA A 384 11.78 -11.39 10.88
C ALA A 384 11.20 -10.16 11.60
N ASP A 385 11.88 -9.67 12.63
CA ASP A 385 11.44 -8.53 13.44
C ASP A 385 11.34 -7.20 12.65
N GLU A 386 12.18 -6.98 11.62
CA GLU A 386 12.09 -5.78 10.77
C GLU A 386 11.01 -5.87 9.68
N TRP A 387 10.61 -7.08 9.26
CA TRP A 387 9.52 -7.33 8.31
C TRP A 387 8.13 -7.11 8.94
N HIS A 388 7.99 -7.40 10.25
CA HIS A 388 6.77 -7.20 11.03
C HIS A 388 6.39 -5.73 11.30
N ALA A 389 7.21 -4.75 10.91
CA ALA A 389 6.98 -3.35 11.26
C ALA A 389 6.13 -2.55 10.24
N SER A 390 5.99 -3.01 8.99
CA SER A 390 5.29 -2.21 7.95
C SER A 390 4.74 -2.96 6.72
N GLY A 391 4.86 -4.30 6.64
CA GLY A 391 4.36 -5.10 5.51
C GLY A 391 2.98 -5.76 5.74
N PRO A 392 2.46 -6.53 4.76
CA PRO A 392 1.19 -7.26 4.89
C PRO A 392 1.09 -8.15 6.14
N THR A 393 2.20 -8.71 6.61
CA THR A 393 2.25 -9.55 7.82
C THR A 393 1.84 -8.80 9.10
N SER A 394 2.24 -7.54 9.25
CA SER A 394 1.82 -6.71 10.38
C SER A 394 0.34 -6.39 10.33
N GLN A 395 -0.21 -6.27 9.12
CA GLN A 395 -1.63 -6.03 8.88
C GLN A 395 -2.48 -7.25 9.21
N VAL A 396 -1.98 -8.46 8.92
CA VAL A 396 -2.60 -9.72 9.34
C VAL A 396 -2.69 -9.78 10.87
N GLU A 397 -1.61 -9.49 11.59
CA GLU A 397 -1.61 -9.51 13.06
C GLU A 397 -2.54 -8.44 13.67
N ASN A 398 -2.55 -7.23 13.12
CA ASN A 398 -3.51 -6.18 13.53
C ASN A 398 -4.96 -6.63 13.31
N THR A 399 -5.23 -7.31 12.20
CA THR A 399 -6.56 -7.86 11.89
C THR A 399 -6.93 -9.00 12.83
N ARG A 400 -6.01 -9.92 13.13
CA ARG A 400 -6.22 -10.99 14.13
C ARG A 400 -6.52 -10.43 15.51
N MET A 401 -5.82 -9.37 15.91
CA MET A 401 -6.07 -8.70 17.18
C MET A 401 -7.46 -8.06 17.22
N PHE A 402 -7.88 -7.40 16.14
CA PHE A 402 -9.24 -6.88 16.01
C PHE A 402 -10.28 -8.00 16.14
N ILE A 403 -10.09 -9.11 15.42
CA ILE A 403 -10.98 -10.28 15.46
C ILE A 403 -11.11 -10.82 16.89
N ASP A 404 -9.98 -10.99 17.59
CA ASP A 404 -9.94 -11.48 18.95
C ASP A 404 -10.71 -10.56 19.91
N ARG A 405 -10.46 -9.26 19.82
CA ARG A 405 -11.08 -8.27 20.73
C ARG A 405 -12.58 -8.09 20.50
N VAL A 406 -13.04 -8.07 19.25
CA VAL A 406 -14.48 -8.04 18.93
C VAL A 406 -15.16 -9.30 19.46
N SER A 407 -14.52 -10.46 19.30
CA SER A 407 -15.09 -11.75 19.71
C SER A 407 -15.21 -11.88 21.24
N HIS A 408 -14.29 -11.29 22.01
CA HIS A 408 -14.25 -11.39 23.48
C HIS A 408 -14.72 -10.12 24.22
N ALA A 409 -15.36 -9.18 23.52
CA ALA A 409 -15.95 -7.99 24.13
C ALA A 409 -16.92 -8.36 25.27
N THR A 410 -16.74 -7.77 26.45
CA THR A 410 -17.67 -7.95 27.57
C THR A 410 -18.67 -6.80 27.69
N ILE A 411 -18.27 -5.60 27.24
CA ILE A 411 -19.08 -4.37 27.27
C ILE A 411 -19.36 -3.85 25.85
N PRO A 412 -20.49 -3.14 25.65
CA PRO A 412 -20.80 -2.51 24.36
C PRO A 412 -19.69 -1.55 23.92
N SER A 413 -19.15 -1.79 22.72
CA SER A 413 -17.97 -1.06 22.23
C SER A 413 -18.06 -0.76 20.73
N LEU A 414 -17.39 0.31 20.29
CA LEU A 414 -17.01 0.55 18.91
C LEU A 414 -15.62 -0.05 18.66
N TYR A 415 -15.54 -1.03 17.77
CA TYR A 415 -14.29 -1.52 17.21
C TYR A 415 -14.12 -0.97 15.80
N PHE A 416 -13.00 -0.31 15.54
CA PHE A 416 -12.64 0.20 14.23
C PHE A 416 -11.26 -0.29 13.83
N LEU A 417 -11.15 -0.91 12.66
CA LEU A 417 -9.90 -1.20 12.02
C LEU A 417 -9.97 -0.77 10.56
N HIS A 418 -9.08 0.12 10.17
CA HIS A 418 -8.70 0.27 8.77
C HIS A 418 -7.39 -0.49 8.56
N THR A 419 -7.39 -1.53 7.73
CA THR A 419 -6.23 -2.37 7.44
C THR A 419 -5.71 -2.13 6.02
N LEU A 420 -4.39 -2.19 5.83
CA LEU A 420 -3.77 -2.10 4.49
C LEU A 420 -3.85 -3.42 3.71
N LEU A 421 -4.60 -4.42 4.16
CA LEU A 421 -4.87 -5.60 3.33
C LEU A 421 -6.00 -5.29 2.34
N PRO A 422 -5.97 -5.80 1.09
CA PRO A 422 -4.88 -6.51 0.41
C PRO A 422 -3.88 -5.58 -0.33
N HIS A 423 -3.78 -4.29 -0.02
CA HIS A 423 -2.87 -3.34 -0.69
C HIS A 423 -1.43 -3.90 -0.81
N ARG A 424 -0.79 -3.49 -1.91
CA ARG A 424 0.58 -3.88 -2.28
C ARG A 424 1.63 -3.47 -1.23
N PRO A 425 2.83 -4.07 -1.20
CA PRO A 425 3.31 -5.14 -2.07
C PRO A 425 2.60 -6.46 -1.78
N TRP A 426 2.11 -7.12 -2.83
CA TRP A 426 1.50 -8.44 -2.72
C TRP A 426 2.58 -9.48 -2.51
N SER A 427 2.61 -10.06 -1.31
CA SER A 427 3.66 -11.00 -0.89
C SER A 427 3.14 -12.14 -0.03
N LEU A 428 1.82 -12.30 0.08
CA LEU A 428 1.14 -13.36 0.83
C LEU A 428 0.53 -14.38 -0.11
N ALA A 429 0.88 -15.65 0.08
CA ALA A 429 0.21 -16.79 -0.52
C ALA A 429 -1.15 -17.03 0.15
N ALA A 430 -2.06 -17.76 -0.51
CA ALA A 430 -3.40 -18.07 0.00
C ALA A 430 -3.43 -18.82 1.35
N ASP A 431 -2.30 -19.36 1.81
CA ASP A 431 -2.10 -20.09 3.05
C ASP A 431 -1.22 -19.34 4.07
N MET A 432 -1.07 -18.01 3.93
CA MET A 432 -0.28 -17.13 4.80
C MET A 432 1.25 -17.35 4.79
N ARG A 433 1.77 -18.18 3.88
CA ARG A 433 3.20 -18.16 3.57
C ARG A 433 3.55 -16.91 2.77
N THR A 434 4.83 -16.55 2.76
CA THR A 434 5.31 -15.36 2.07
C THR A 434 6.04 -15.74 0.79
N PHE A 435 6.02 -14.85 -0.20
CA PHE A 435 6.82 -15.04 -1.41
C PHE A 435 7.36 -13.70 -1.91
N LYS A 436 8.46 -13.78 -2.67
CA LYS A 436 9.00 -12.62 -3.37
C LYS A 436 8.22 -12.41 -4.66
N ASN A 437 7.52 -11.29 -4.75
CA ASN A 437 6.92 -10.84 -6.00
C ASN A 437 8.03 -10.42 -6.98
N LEU A 438 8.18 -11.14 -8.09
CA LEU A 438 9.17 -10.90 -9.14
C LEU A 438 8.72 -9.82 -10.12
N GLY A 439 7.51 -9.29 -9.96
CA GLY A 439 6.83 -8.37 -10.86
C GLY A 439 6.44 -7.03 -10.24
N LEU A 440 7.12 -6.53 -9.20
CA LEU A 440 6.98 -5.14 -8.74
C LEU A 440 7.51 -4.15 -9.80
N ASN A 441 6.88 -4.10 -10.96
CA ASN A 441 7.04 -3.01 -11.90
C ASN A 441 6.17 -1.86 -11.42
N ARG A 442 6.84 -0.74 -11.14
CA ARG A 442 6.28 0.59 -10.83
C ARG A 442 5.44 1.18 -11.95
N GLU A 443 5.16 0.41 -13.00
CA GLU A 443 4.46 0.86 -14.18
C GLU A 443 3.12 0.13 -14.34
N ILE A 444 2.21 0.83 -14.99
CA ILE A 444 0.97 0.35 -15.59
C ILE A 444 1.20 -1.06 -16.16
N PRO A 445 0.31 -2.05 -15.95
CA PRO A 445 0.41 -3.29 -16.70
C PRO A 445 0.41 -2.92 -18.18
N ASN A 446 1.53 -3.04 -18.87
CA ASN A 446 1.66 -2.48 -20.23
C ASN A 446 1.22 -3.49 -21.30
N SER A 447 0.88 -4.70 -20.87
CA SER A 447 0.53 -5.83 -21.70
C SER A 447 -0.49 -6.73 -20.99
N ARG A 448 -1.15 -7.57 -21.78
CA ARG A 448 -2.04 -8.62 -21.26
C ARG A 448 -1.31 -9.56 -20.31
N PHE A 449 -0.07 -9.96 -20.63
CA PHE A 449 0.75 -10.84 -19.79
C PHE A 449 1.06 -10.22 -18.43
N SER A 450 1.39 -8.93 -18.38
CA SER A 450 1.57 -8.23 -17.11
C SER A 450 0.27 -8.22 -16.29
N SER A 451 -0.88 -8.01 -16.93
CA SER A 451 -2.19 -8.01 -16.25
C SER A 451 -2.53 -9.39 -15.66
N ILE A 452 -2.24 -10.46 -16.41
CA ILE A 452 -2.40 -11.84 -15.96
C ILE A 452 -1.55 -12.09 -14.71
N ASN A 453 -0.24 -11.79 -14.76
CA ASN A 453 0.67 -12.05 -13.64
C ASN A 453 0.26 -11.27 -12.39
N GLU A 454 -0.09 -9.99 -12.55
CA GLU A 454 -0.57 -9.17 -11.44
C GLU A 454 -1.89 -9.69 -10.87
N THR A 455 -2.83 -10.13 -11.71
CA THR A 455 -4.10 -10.70 -11.25
C THR A 455 -3.87 -11.95 -10.41
N ARG A 456 -3.01 -12.87 -10.86
CA ARG A 456 -2.71 -14.10 -10.11
C ARG A 456 -2.06 -13.80 -8.75
N VAL A 457 -1.07 -12.91 -8.73
CA VAL A 457 -0.38 -12.46 -7.51
C VAL A 457 -1.34 -11.75 -6.55
N PHE A 458 -2.18 -10.86 -7.05
CA PHE A 458 -3.20 -10.16 -6.27
C PHE A 458 -4.21 -11.14 -5.64
N LEU A 459 -4.68 -12.12 -6.41
CA LEU A 459 -5.64 -13.12 -5.94
C LEU A 459 -5.08 -13.96 -4.78
N GLN A 460 -3.77 -14.25 -4.75
CA GLN A 460 -3.17 -14.94 -3.60
C GLN A 460 -3.31 -14.15 -2.30
N GLN A 461 -2.97 -12.86 -2.33
CA GLN A 461 -3.09 -12.02 -1.14
C GLN A 461 -4.56 -11.76 -0.78
N MET A 462 -5.46 -11.71 -1.77
CA MET A 462 -6.90 -11.67 -1.54
C MET A 462 -7.42 -12.91 -0.81
N MET A 463 -6.97 -14.11 -1.20
CA MET A 463 -7.34 -15.36 -0.53
C MET A 463 -6.75 -15.47 0.89
N ALA A 464 -5.54 -14.93 1.10
CA ALA A 464 -4.99 -14.77 2.45
C ALA A 464 -5.88 -13.84 3.28
N THR A 465 -6.29 -12.70 2.71
CA THR A 465 -7.20 -11.73 3.36
C THR A 465 -8.55 -12.36 3.70
N ASP A 466 -9.11 -13.16 2.79
CA ASP A 466 -10.37 -13.88 3.00
C ASP A 466 -10.32 -14.84 4.20
N SER A 467 -9.18 -15.50 4.45
CA SER A 467 -9.04 -16.37 5.62
C SER A 467 -9.23 -15.62 6.94
N LEU A 468 -8.89 -14.33 6.99
CA LEU A 468 -9.14 -13.47 8.16
C LEU A 468 -10.62 -13.10 8.29
N VAL A 469 -11.31 -12.88 7.18
CA VAL A 469 -12.77 -12.69 7.17
C VAL A 469 -13.48 -13.96 7.63
N PHE A 470 -13.01 -15.13 7.17
CA PHE A 470 -13.52 -16.42 7.62
C PHE A 470 -13.35 -16.59 9.13
N ASP A 471 -12.15 -16.30 9.66
CA ASP A 471 -11.87 -16.36 11.09
C ASP A 471 -12.69 -15.35 11.89
N LEU A 472 -12.89 -14.12 11.38
CA LEU A 472 -13.76 -13.11 11.98
C LEU A 472 -15.18 -13.65 12.18
N VAL A 473 -15.79 -14.13 11.10
CA VAL A 473 -17.16 -14.66 11.12
C VAL A 473 -17.24 -15.88 12.02
N LYS A 474 -16.29 -16.82 11.90
CA LYS A 474 -16.26 -18.07 12.68
C LYS A 474 -16.11 -17.83 14.17
N LYS A 475 -15.20 -16.93 14.59
CA LYS A 475 -14.98 -16.62 16.00
C LYS A 475 -16.15 -15.83 16.58
N LEU A 476 -16.66 -14.83 15.85
CA LEU A 476 -17.77 -14.03 16.32
C LEU A 476 -19.06 -14.85 16.45
N LYS A 477 -19.36 -15.75 15.49
CA LYS A 477 -20.50 -16.70 15.57
C LYS A 477 -20.46 -17.58 16.81
N LYS A 478 -19.26 -17.96 17.27
CA LYS A 478 -19.07 -18.80 18.46
C LYS A 478 -19.09 -18.02 19.78
N SER A 479 -19.10 -16.69 19.73
CA SER A 479 -19.04 -15.86 20.93
C SER A 479 -20.41 -15.32 21.32
N ALA A 480 -20.53 -14.87 22.58
CA ALA A 480 -21.73 -14.21 23.08
C ALA A 480 -22.02 -12.86 22.38
N ASN A 481 -21.10 -12.37 21.54
CA ASN A 481 -21.24 -11.10 20.83
C ASN A 481 -21.95 -11.23 19.48
N TRP A 482 -22.15 -12.46 18.96
CA TRP A 482 -22.75 -12.66 17.64
C TRP A 482 -24.03 -11.86 17.44
N ASN A 483 -25.00 -12.02 18.34
CA ASN A 483 -26.32 -11.38 18.21
C ASN A 483 -26.26 -9.86 18.42
N ARG A 484 -25.50 -9.40 19.41
CA ARG A 484 -25.42 -7.98 19.81
C ARG A 484 -24.40 -7.13 19.05
N THR A 485 -23.70 -7.68 18.06
CA THR A 485 -22.75 -6.90 17.24
C THR A 485 -23.35 -6.57 15.87
N MET A 486 -23.35 -5.28 15.54
CA MET A 486 -23.43 -4.81 14.16
C MET A 486 -22.05 -4.89 13.53
N LEU A 487 -21.85 -5.78 12.57
CA LEU A 487 -20.57 -5.95 11.86
C LEU A 487 -20.68 -5.33 10.47
N VAL A 488 -19.80 -4.36 10.18
CA VAL A 488 -19.65 -3.69 8.89
C VAL A 488 -18.29 -4.07 8.32
N VAL A 489 -18.27 -4.65 7.12
CA VAL A 489 -17.06 -4.98 6.38
C VAL A 489 -17.12 -4.31 5.02
N THR A 490 -16.18 -3.42 4.74
CA THR A 490 -16.13 -2.63 3.50
C THR A 490 -14.70 -2.43 3.02
N ALA A 491 -14.52 -1.80 1.86
CA ALA A 491 -13.24 -1.24 1.43
C ALA A 491 -13.31 0.29 1.31
N ASP A 492 -12.16 0.96 1.34
CA ASP A 492 -12.06 2.39 1.04
C ASP A 492 -12.20 2.66 -0.47
N HIS A 493 -11.51 1.86 -1.28
CA HIS A 493 -11.55 1.82 -2.74
C HIS A 493 -11.02 0.47 -3.26
N GLY A 494 -11.05 0.29 -4.58
CA GLY A 494 -10.49 -0.87 -5.28
C GLY A 494 -9.16 -0.57 -5.97
N ILE A 495 -8.77 -1.45 -6.89
CA ILE A 495 -7.60 -1.32 -7.76
C ILE A 495 -7.93 -1.89 -9.15
N THR A 496 -7.37 -1.30 -10.21
CA THR A 496 -7.43 -1.88 -11.55
C THR A 496 -6.14 -2.63 -11.90
N LEU A 497 -6.29 -3.83 -12.44
CA LEU A 497 -5.19 -4.68 -12.94
C LEU A 497 -5.20 -4.74 -14.48
N GLN A 498 -6.00 -3.88 -15.12
CA GLN A 498 -6.17 -3.84 -16.56
C GLN A 498 -4.93 -3.27 -17.28
N ALA A 499 -4.58 -3.88 -18.41
CA ALA A 499 -3.52 -3.40 -19.28
C ALA A 499 -3.75 -1.95 -19.77
N GLY A 500 -2.71 -1.12 -19.72
CA GLY A 500 -2.73 0.27 -20.16
C GLY A 500 -3.50 1.20 -19.22
N ALA A 501 -3.92 0.74 -18.04
CA ALA A 501 -4.61 1.54 -17.04
C ALA A 501 -3.66 1.99 -15.91
N TRP A 502 -3.80 3.24 -15.47
CA TRP A 502 -3.08 3.72 -14.30
C TRP A 502 -3.77 3.26 -13.04
N LYS A 503 -3.00 2.63 -12.15
CA LYS A 503 -3.52 2.12 -10.86
C LYS A 503 -4.02 3.23 -9.93
N ARG A 504 -3.37 4.42 -9.93
CA ARG A 504 -3.73 5.56 -9.04
C ARG A 504 -3.51 6.96 -9.62
N ALA A 505 -2.42 7.21 -10.36
CA ALA A 505 -1.97 8.59 -10.62
C ALA A 505 -2.73 9.35 -11.73
N LYS A 506 -3.37 8.64 -12.67
CA LYS A 506 -4.05 9.24 -13.82
C LYS A 506 -5.27 8.40 -14.21
N VAL A 507 -6.36 8.57 -13.47
CA VAL A 507 -7.65 7.97 -13.85
C VAL A 507 -8.04 8.48 -15.22
N ASP A 508 -8.31 7.56 -16.15
CA ASP A 508 -8.85 7.89 -17.46
C ASP A 508 -10.37 7.70 -17.43
N PRO A 509 -11.16 8.79 -17.37
CA PRO A 509 -12.62 8.70 -17.32
C PRO A 509 -13.22 8.10 -18.59
N LYS A 510 -12.45 7.96 -19.68
CA LYS A 510 -12.88 7.31 -20.91
C LYS A 510 -12.79 5.78 -20.85
N LYS A 511 -12.23 5.22 -19.78
CA LYS A 511 -12.14 3.78 -19.53
C LYS A 511 -13.13 3.38 -18.42
N PRO A 512 -14.41 3.17 -18.72
CA PRO A 512 -15.42 2.87 -17.68
C PRO A 512 -15.08 1.60 -16.90
N GLY A 513 -14.45 0.60 -17.52
CA GLY A 513 -14.02 -0.61 -16.81
C GLY A 513 -13.04 -0.34 -15.66
N THR A 514 -12.10 0.60 -15.83
CA THR A 514 -11.16 0.96 -14.76
C THR A 514 -11.84 1.75 -13.64
N ILE A 515 -12.91 2.50 -13.97
CA ILE A 515 -13.73 3.18 -12.96
C ILE A 515 -14.48 2.14 -12.11
N GLU A 516 -15.06 1.11 -12.73
CA GLU A 516 -15.69 0.02 -11.96
C GLU A 516 -14.67 -0.69 -11.05
N ASP A 517 -13.49 -1.01 -11.57
CA ASP A 517 -12.43 -1.66 -10.80
C ASP A 517 -11.98 -0.83 -9.58
N LEU A 518 -11.90 0.50 -9.72
CA LEU A 518 -11.41 1.40 -8.68
C LEU A 518 -12.46 1.76 -7.63
N TYR A 519 -13.74 1.82 -8.01
CA TYR A 519 -14.76 2.40 -7.12
C TYR A 519 -15.84 1.41 -6.69
N ARG A 520 -16.03 0.27 -7.37
CA ARG A 520 -17.00 -0.73 -6.92
C ARG A 520 -16.37 -1.65 -5.89
N VAL A 521 -16.76 -1.48 -4.63
CA VAL A 521 -16.15 -2.13 -3.46
C VAL A 521 -17.17 -3.01 -2.73
N PRO A 522 -16.74 -4.02 -1.95
CA PRO A 522 -17.67 -4.76 -1.10
C PRO A 522 -18.22 -3.86 0.00
N LEU A 523 -19.50 -4.06 0.33
CA LEU A 523 -20.12 -3.58 1.57
C LEU A 523 -21.04 -4.66 2.12
N PHE A 524 -20.66 -5.21 3.28
CA PHE A 524 -21.45 -6.18 4.03
C PHE A 524 -21.84 -5.57 5.36
N ILE A 525 -23.13 -5.63 5.72
CA ILE A 525 -23.63 -5.21 7.03
C ILE A 525 -24.41 -6.36 7.65
N LYS A 526 -23.86 -6.96 8.70
CA LYS A 526 -24.61 -7.86 9.60
C LYS A 526 -25.23 -6.99 10.68
N TYR A 527 -26.56 -6.91 10.69
CA TYR A 527 -27.32 -6.18 11.71
C TYR A 527 -27.43 -6.98 13.01
N PRO A 528 -27.72 -6.34 14.16
CA PRO A 528 -28.06 -7.04 15.40
C PRO A 528 -29.18 -8.06 15.18
N ASP A 529 -29.02 -9.24 15.77
CA ASP A 529 -29.90 -10.41 15.66
C ASP A 529 -30.19 -10.91 14.23
N GLN A 530 -29.49 -10.41 13.20
CA GLN A 530 -29.61 -10.94 11.84
C GLN A 530 -28.99 -12.34 11.76
N ALA A 531 -29.80 -13.32 11.36
CA ALA A 531 -29.37 -14.71 11.18
C ALA A 531 -29.27 -15.13 9.71
N ILE A 532 -29.98 -14.46 8.80
CA ILE A 532 -30.07 -14.79 7.38
C ILE A 532 -29.56 -13.60 6.57
N GLY A 533 -28.72 -13.88 5.58
CA GLY A 533 -28.19 -12.90 4.66
C GLY A 533 -29.23 -12.42 3.64
N ASP A 534 -28.97 -11.25 3.07
CA ASP A 534 -29.79 -10.65 2.02
C ASP A 534 -28.88 -9.97 0.99
N ILE A 535 -29.38 -9.76 -0.23
CA ILE A 535 -28.64 -9.08 -1.30
C ILE A 535 -29.38 -7.81 -1.67
N ASN A 536 -28.65 -6.70 -1.69
CA ASN A 536 -29.19 -5.39 -1.99
C ASN A 536 -28.41 -4.71 -3.12
N ASP A 537 -29.07 -4.48 -4.26
CA ASP A 537 -28.47 -3.87 -5.45
C ASP A 537 -28.78 -2.37 -5.58
N CYS A 538 -29.39 -1.77 -4.54
CA CYS A 538 -29.64 -0.34 -4.50
C CYS A 538 -28.31 0.43 -4.54
N THR A 539 -28.36 1.68 -4.99
CA THR A 539 -27.15 2.48 -5.24
C THR A 539 -26.56 3.03 -3.94
N ALA A 540 -26.05 2.13 -3.11
CA ALA A 540 -25.33 2.43 -1.89
C ALA A 540 -24.06 3.24 -2.19
N SER A 541 -23.62 3.97 -1.17
CA SER A 541 -22.32 4.64 -1.15
C SER A 541 -21.78 4.61 0.29
N PRO A 542 -20.46 4.65 0.52
CA PRO A 542 -19.91 4.60 1.87
C PRO A 542 -20.39 5.71 2.82
N VAL A 543 -20.90 6.83 2.26
CA VAL A 543 -21.52 7.90 3.06
C VAL A 543 -22.78 7.45 3.81
N ASP A 544 -23.36 6.31 3.44
CA ASP A 544 -24.55 5.73 4.07
C ASP A 544 -24.23 4.97 5.37
N ILE A 545 -22.96 4.61 5.59
CA ILE A 545 -22.55 3.75 6.72
C ILE A 545 -22.82 4.45 8.06
N LEU A 546 -22.34 5.69 8.24
CA LEU A 546 -22.54 6.42 9.50
C LEU A 546 -24.03 6.69 9.84
N PRO A 547 -24.88 7.21 8.93
CA PRO A 547 -26.30 7.38 9.24
C PRO A 547 -27.02 6.05 9.52
N THR A 548 -26.62 4.96 8.85
CA THR A 548 -27.11 3.60 9.17
C THR A 548 -26.74 3.20 10.60
N ILE A 549 -25.47 3.36 11.01
CA ILE A 549 -25.00 3.07 12.38
C ILE A 549 -25.74 3.94 13.41
N ALA A 550 -25.87 5.24 13.16
CA ALA A 550 -26.58 6.16 14.06
C ALA A 550 -28.03 5.73 14.26
N SER A 551 -28.69 5.30 13.19
CA SER A 551 -30.08 4.81 13.21
C SER A 551 -30.21 3.44 13.89
N VAL A 552 -29.23 2.54 13.77
CA VAL A 552 -29.18 1.26 14.51
C VAL A 552 -28.98 1.50 16.01
N LYS A 553 -28.08 2.42 16.38
CA LYS A 553 -27.87 2.82 17.78
C LYS A 553 -29.00 3.71 18.34
N GLY A 554 -29.86 4.23 17.46
CA GLY A 554 -30.99 5.10 17.85
C GLY A 554 -30.53 6.44 18.41
N ILE A 555 -29.40 6.95 17.93
CA ILE A 555 -28.80 8.20 18.41
C ILE A 555 -28.83 9.27 17.32
N SER A 556 -28.94 10.53 17.73
CA SER A 556 -28.84 11.68 16.82
C SER A 556 -28.10 12.83 17.49
N ALA A 557 -27.07 13.34 16.82
CA ALA A 557 -26.39 14.58 17.19
C ALA A 557 -26.92 15.82 16.45
N GLY A 558 -28.06 15.70 15.74
CA GLY A 558 -28.58 16.76 14.87
C GLY A 558 -27.66 17.10 13.69
N TRP A 559 -26.78 16.17 13.31
CA TRP A 559 -25.86 16.36 12.19
C TRP A 559 -26.56 16.11 10.86
N LYS A 560 -26.13 16.86 9.85
CA LYS A 560 -26.50 16.59 8.45
C LYS A 560 -25.50 15.64 7.83
N TYR A 561 -25.99 14.51 7.34
CA TYR A 561 -25.27 13.54 6.52
C TYR A 561 -25.62 13.76 5.04
N ASP A 562 -24.74 13.32 4.13
CA ASP A 562 -25.06 13.21 2.70
C ASP A 562 -25.58 11.81 2.34
N GLY A 563 -25.32 10.81 3.18
CA GLY A 563 -25.89 9.47 3.09
C GLY A 563 -27.22 9.31 3.83
N ASP A 564 -27.82 8.13 3.68
CA ASP A 564 -29.10 7.71 4.29
C ASP A 564 -28.96 6.38 5.05
N ASP A 565 -29.92 6.04 5.93
CA ASP A 565 -29.99 4.71 6.57
C ASP A 565 -30.40 3.63 5.56
N LEU A 566 -29.48 2.71 5.28
CA LEU A 566 -29.62 1.62 4.31
C LEU A 566 -30.74 0.62 4.63
N ARG A 567 -31.29 0.62 5.85
CA ARG A 567 -32.38 -0.28 6.24
C ARG A 567 -33.76 0.23 5.85
N THR A 568 -33.89 1.54 5.65
CA THR A 568 -35.22 2.19 5.60
C THR A 568 -35.86 2.13 4.22
N ARG A 569 -35.05 2.13 3.16
CA ARG A 569 -35.51 2.13 1.77
C ARG A 569 -34.39 1.71 0.83
N CYS A 570 -34.78 1.30 -0.37
CA CYS A 570 -33.83 1.18 -1.49
C CYS A 570 -33.38 2.57 -1.94
N ILE A 571 -32.11 2.90 -1.70
CA ILE A 571 -31.56 4.19 -2.11
C ILE A 571 -31.37 4.22 -3.63
N ASN A 572 -31.80 5.32 -4.26
CA ASN A 572 -31.62 5.57 -5.70
C ASN A 572 -30.82 6.86 -5.96
N ARG A 573 -29.57 6.70 -6.38
CA ARG A 573 -28.60 7.71 -6.77
C ARG A 573 -28.22 7.44 -8.23
N PRO A 574 -28.92 8.04 -9.20
CA PRO A 574 -28.62 7.82 -10.62
C PRO A 574 -27.21 8.33 -11.00
N LYS A 575 -26.61 9.20 -10.18
CA LYS A 575 -25.24 9.70 -10.34
C LYS A 575 -24.54 9.66 -8.98
N ARG A 576 -23.47 8.90 -8.87
CA ARG A 576 -22.62 8.85 -7.68
C ARG A 576 -21.28 9.50 -7.99
N VAL A 577 -20.94 10.56 -7.25
CA VAL A 577 -19.72 11.35 -7.49
C VAL A 577 -18.51 10.58 -6.97
N ILE A 578 -17.47 10.52 -7.80
CA ILE A 578 -16.19 9.89 -7.48
C ILE A 578 -15.06 10.89 -7.66
N LEU A 579 -14.03 10.83 -6.80
CA LEU A 579 -12.87 11.70 -6.86
C LEU A 579 -11.56 10.93 -7.09
N TRP A 580 -10.61 11.56 -7.77
CA TRP A 580 -9.21 11.13 -7.87
C TRP A 580 -8.27 12.36 -7.81
N PRO A 581 -6.95 12.20 -7.56
CA PRO A 581 -6.05 13.34 -7.49
C PRO A 581 -6.14 14.20 -8.77
N GLY A 582 -6.53 15.46 -8.60
CA GLY A 582 -6.70 16.41 -9.70
C GLY A 582 -7.96 16.25 -10.56
N GLY A 583 -8.93 15.40 -10.21
CA GLY A 583 -10.15 15.24 -10.99
C GLY A 583 -11.34 14.61 -10.27
N LYS A 584 -12.48 14.60 -10.96
CA LYS A 584 -13.75 14.04 -10.48
C LYS A 584 -14.56 13.46 -11.63
N GLY A 585 -15.41 12.49 -11.32
CA GLY A 585 -16.30 11.84 -12.27
C GLY A 585 -17.61 11.41 -11.63
N VAL A 586 -18.38 10.61 -12.37
CA VAL A 586 -19.62 10.02 -11.87
C VAL A 586 -19.73 8.56 -12.32
N VAL A 587 -20.28 7.72 -11.43
CA VAL A 587 -20.71 6.36 -11.75
C VAL A 587 -22.24 6.36 -11.86
N THR A 588 -22.74 5.86 -12.97
CA THR A 588 -24.19 5.76 -13.28
C THR A 588 -24.66 4.32 -13.54
N THR A 589 -23.73 3.38 -13.51
CA THR A 589 -23.90 1.94 -13.79
C THR A 589 -24.34 1.18 -12.54
N GLY A 590 -25.04 0.07 -12.73
CA GLY A 590 -25.44 -0.88 -11.68
C GLY A 590 -24.53 -2.11 -11.60
N VAL A 591 -25.06 -3.19 -11.02
CA VAL A 591 -24.35 -4.47 -10.80
C VAL A 591 -23.98 -5.16 -12.12
N GLU A 592 -24.66 -4.85 -13.22
CA GLU A 592 -24.30 -5.37 -14.54
C GLU A 592 -22.88 -4.95 -14.98
N ALA A 593 -22.40 -3.79 -14.53
CA ALA A 593 -21.04 -3.37 -14.81
C ALA A 593 -20.01 -4.17 -13.99
N LEU A 594 -20.35 -4.57 -12.76
CA LEU A 594 -19.54 -5.49 -11.95
C LEU A 594 -19.34 -6.83 -12.66
N GLN A 595 -20.44 -7.43 -13.13
CA GLN A 595 -20.41 -8.74 -13.79
C GLN A 595 -19.54 -8.70 -15.04
N LYS A 596 -19.60 -7.63 -15.84
CA LYS A 596 -18.69 -7.43 -16.99
C LYS A 596 -17.21 -7.34 -16.59
N ARG A 597 -16.90 -6.83 -15.38
CA ARG A 597 -15.52 -6.83 -14.88
C ARG A 597 -15.09 -8.21 -14.41
N ALA A 598 -15.95 -8.91 -13.69
CA ALA A 598 -15.69 -10.30 -13.30
C ALA A 598 -15.45 -11.19 -14.52
N ASP A 599 -16.27 -11.03 -15.57
CA ASP A 599 -16.12 -11.72 -16.85
C ASP A 599 -14.76 -11.40 -17.52
N TYR A 600 -14.41 -10.11 -17.62
CA TYR A 600 -13.12 -9.68 -18.15
C TYR A 600 -11.91 -10.31 -17.44
N TYR A 601 -11.92 -10.37 -16.11
CA TYR A 601 -10.82 -10.98 -15.35
C TYR A 601 -10.85 -12.51 -15.38
N SER A 602 -12.02 -13.12 -15.58
CA SER A 602 -12.15 -14.57 -15.77
C SER A 602 -11.49 -15.08 -17.06
N GLU A 603 -11.35 -14.20 -18.07
CA GLU A 603 -10.57 -14.48 -19.29
C GLU A 603 -9.05 -14.41 -19.06
N LEU A 604 -8.58 -13.84 -17.95
CA LEU A 604 -7.15 -13.77 -17.59
C LEU A 604 -6.77 -14.95 -16.71
N VAL A 605 -7.49 -15.11 -15.62
CA VAL A 605 -7.31 -16.15 -14.61
C VAL A 605 -8.64 -16.89 -14.50
N PRO A 606 -8.68 -18.22 -14.62
CA PRO A 606 -9.94 -18.98 -14.64
C PRO A 606 -10.82 -18.60 -13.45
N TYR A 607 -12.14 -18.74 -13.55
CA TYR A 607 -13.02 -18.62 -12.38
C TYR A 607 -12.98 -19.89 -11.49
N GLU A 608 -12.90 -21.05 -12.12
CA GLU A 608 -12.92 -22.37 -11.48
C GLU A 608 -11.55 -22.77 -10.87
N GLY A 609 -11.50 -23.95 -10.26
CA GLY A 609 -10.26 -24.54 -9.71
C GLY A 609 -9.89 -24.10 -8.30
N GLY A 610 -10.79 -23.40 -7.59
CA GLY A 610 -10.57 -22.95 -6.22
C GLY A 610 -9.31 -22.09 -6.07
N LYS A 611 -8.59 -22.28 -4.96
CA LYS A 611 -7.36 -21.53 -4.63
C LYS A 611 -6.24 -21.76 -5.63
N ASP A 612 -6.05 -22.99 -6.07
CA ASP A 612 -4.98 -23.37 -7.00
C ASP A 612 -5.25 -22.87 -8.42
N GLY A 613 -6.53 -22.81 -8.81
CA GLY A 613 -6.98 -22.19 -10.05
C GLY A 613 -6.52 -20.72 -10.19
N ALA A 614 -6.26 -20.02 -9.09
CA ALA A 614 -5.77 -18.64 -9.12
C ALA A 614 -4.31 -18.52 -9.61
N SER A 615 -3.51 -19.59 -9.57
CA SER A 615 -2.15 -19.63 -10.15
C SER A 615 -2.16 -19.92 -11.67
N SER A 616 -3.33 -20.27 -12.21
CA SER A 616 -3.51 -20.83 -13.55
C SER A 616 -3.78 -19.77 -14.62
N LEU A 617 -3.75 -20.18 -15.88
CA LEU A 617 -4.09 -19.34 -17.04
C LEU A 617 -5.43 -19.78 -17.63
N ALA A 618 -6.31 -18.84 -17.95
CA ALA A 618 -7.55 -19.16 -18.65
C ALA A 618 -7.28 -19.48 -20.14
N PRO A 619 -7.96 -20.46 -20.75
CA PRO A 619 -8.98 -21.37 -20.18
C PRO A 619 -8.42 -22.71 -19.65
N TYR A 620 -7.13 -22.79 -19.32
CA TYR A 620 -6.42 -24.03 -18.95
C TYR A 620 -6.54 -24.44 -17.47
N GLY A 621 -7.45 -23.83 -16.70
CA GLY A 621 -7.58 -24.11 -15.26
C GLY A 621 -7.80 -25.58 -14.89
N ALA A 622 -8.43 -26.36 -15.78
CA ALA A 622 -8.64 -27.80 -15.58
C ALA A 622 -7.34 -28.63 -15.60
N LEU A 623 -6.23 -28.08 -16.10
CA LEU A 623 -4.92 -28.75 -16.08
C LEU A 623 -4.20 -28.61 -14.75
N THR A 624 -4.63 -27.71 -13.88
CA THR A 624 -3.96 -27.44 -12.60
C THR A 624 -4.10 -28.64 -11.68
N ASN A 625 -2.99 -29.00 -11.01
CA ASN A 625 -2.84 -30.22 -10.20
C ASN A 625 -2.97 -31.54 -10.99
N LEU A 626 -3.05 -31.51 -12.33
CA LEU A 626 -3.03 -32.73 -13.13
C LEU A 626 -1.69 -33.45 -12.97
N VAL A 627 -1.73 -34.75 -12.71
CA VAL A 627 -0.53 -35.60 -12.66
C VAL A 627 -0.11 -35.94 -14.10
N VAL A 628 1.12 -35.60 -14.46
CA VAL A 628 1.73 -35.96 -15.74
C VAL A 628 2.61 -37.20 -15.55
N PRO A 629 2.29 -38.34 -16.20
CA PRO A 629 3.06 -39.55 -16.02
C PRO A 629 4.45 -39.44 -16.70
N PRO A 630 5.52 -40.02 -16.12
CA PRO A 630 6.85 -40.01 -16.72
C PRO A 630 6.92 -40.71 -18.09
N SER A 631 5.97 -41.59 -18.38
CA SER A 631 5.87 -42.37 -19.62
C SER A 631 5.24 -41.61 -20.79
N ILE A 632 4.94 -40.33 -20.64
CA ILE A 632 4.38 -39.52 -21.72
C ILE A 632 5.41 -39.24 -22.83
N ASN A 633 4.94 -38.90 -24.02
CA ASN A 633 5.78 -38.59 -25.16
C ASN A 633 6.78 -37.46 -24.82
N GLN A 634 8.03 -37.61 -25.25
CA GLN A 634 9.06 -36.60 -25.06
C GLN A 634 8.85 -35.42 -26.02
N GLU A 635 9.23 -34.23 -25.55
CA GLU A 635 9.19 -32.98 -26.30
C GLU A 635 10.58 -32.66 -26.87
N ASP A 636 10.71 -32.65 -28.18
CA ASP A 636 11.99 -32.42 -28.87
C ASP A 636 12.17 -30.99 -29.39
N ARG A 637 11.14 -30.14 -29.29
CA ARG A 637 11.18 -28.75 -29.76
C ARG A 637 11.85 -27.80 -28.78
N ILE A 638 12.07 -28.20 -27.53
CA ILE A 638 12.80 -27.41 -26.52
C ILE A 638 14.27 -27.85 -26.49
N ALA A 639 15.19 -26.89 -26.63
CA ALA A 639 16.63 -27.16 -26.59
C ALA A 639 17.16 -27.18 -25.16
N GLN A 640 16.81 -26.16 -24.38
CA GLN A 640 17.24 -25.94 -23.00
C GLN A 640 16.16 -25.15 -22.26
N TRP A 641 16.07 -25.33 -20.95
CA TRP A 641 15.25 -24.47 -20.11
C TRP A 641 15.86 -24.34 -18.71
N SER A 642 15.57 -23.23 -18.04
CA SER A 642 16.06 -22.95 -16.69
C SER A 642 14.95 -22.45 -15.77
N ILE A 643 15.20 -22.54 -14.47
CA ILE A 643 14.40 -21.92 -13.41
C ILE A 643 15.35 -21.23 -12.43
N GLU A 644 15.18 -19.92 -12.25
CA GLU A 644 16.09 -19.09 -11.43
C GLU A 644 15.94 -19.37 -9.93
N GLN A 645 14.79 -19.90 -9.50
CA GLN A 645 14.48 -20.22 -8.11
C GLN A 645 14.62 -21.71 -7.79
N ALA A 646 15.39 -22.48 -8.58
CA ALA A 646 15.60 -23.92 -8.36
C ALA A 646 16.00 -24.26 -6.91
N ASP A 647 16.94 -23.51 -6.35
CA ASP A 647 17.43 -23.73 -4.98
C ASP A 647 16.36 -23.49 -3.91
N GLN A 648 15.36 -22.65 -4.19
CA GLN A 648 14.27 -22.34 -3.27
C GLN A 648 13.20 -23.45 -3.22
N LEU A 649 13.26 -24.42 -4.14
CA LEU A 649 12.44 -25.63 -4.11
C LEU A 649 13.03 -26.71 -3.18
N LYS A 650 14.21 -26.46 -2.59
CA LYS A 650 14.79 -27.32 -1.55
C LYS A 650 14.43 -26.80 -0.17
N ALA A 651 14.19 -27.73 0.75
CA ALA A 651 13.81 -27.45 2.14
C ALA A 651 12.64 -26.44 2.27
N VAL A 652 11.61 -26.58 1.43
CA VAL A 652 10.38 -25.81 1.53
C VAL A 652 9.74 -26.04 2.90
N GLN A 653 9.22 -24.98 3.50
CA GLN A 653 8.59 -25.03 4.81
C GLN A 653 7.07 -24.85 4.67
N SER A 654 6.33 -25.54 5.54
CA SER A 654 4.87 -25.42 5.63
C SER A 654 4.41 -24.43 6.69
N THR A 655 5.32 -23.90 7.52
CA THR A 655 4.97 -22.97 8.58
C THR A 655 4.48 -21.65 8.03
N GLU A 656 3.53 -21.03 8.72
CA GLU A 656 3.10 -19.67 8.44
C GLU A 656 4.32 -18.72 8.35
N TRP A 657 4.24 -17.72 7.48
CA TRP A 657 5.32 -16.77 7.18
C TRP A 657 6.55 -17.34 6.46
N ALA A 658 6.67 -18.66 6.30
CA ALA A 658 7.75 -19.25 5.52
C ALA A 658 7.84 -18.65 4.11
N LYS A 659 9.06 -18.40 3.64
CA LYS A 659 9.30 -17.94 2.27
C LYS A 659 9.20 -19.12 1.32
N ILE A 660 8.36 -19.02 0.30
CA ILE A 660 8.17 -20.05 -0.73
C ILE A 660 8.38 -19.47 -2.14
N PRO A 661 8.84 -20.28 -3.12
CA PRO A 661 9.02 -19.85 -4.50
C PRO A 661 7.69 -19.87 -5.27
N LEU A 662 6.68 -19.13 -4.77
CA LEU A 662 5.35 -19.13 -5.40
C LEU A 662 5.36 -18.48 -6.79
N GLU A 663 6.25 -17.51 -7.02
CA GLU A 663 6.51 -16.96 -8.34
C GLU A 663 7.92 -17.36 -8.77
N VAL A 664 8.03 -17.85 -10.01
CA VAL A 664 9.29 -18.31 -10.59
C VAL A 664 9.53 -17.70 -11.97
N SER A 665 10.79 -17.51 -12.30
CA SER A 665 11.28 -16.99 -13.57
C SER A 665 12.33 -17.91 -14.17
N GLY A 666 12.53 -17.79 -15.48
CA GLY A 666 13.57 -18.53 -16.16
C GLY A 666 13.59 -18.22 -17.65
N THR A 667 14.34 -19.02 -18.40
CA THR A 667 14.45 -18.92 -19.86
C THR A 667 14.19 -20.27 -20.50
N ILE A 668 13.48 -20.27 -21.63
CA ILE A 668 13.26 -21.45 -22.49
C ILE A 668 13.87 -21.15 -23.85
N VAL A 669 14.77 -22.01 -24.33
CA VAL A 669 15.41 -21.89 -25.64
C VAL A 669 14.80 -22.92 -26.59
N LEU A 670 14.26 -22.47 -27.72
CA LEU A 670 13.59 -23.33 -28.69
C LEU A 670 14.57 -23.96 -29.68
N ARG A 671 14.46 -25.27 -29.88
CA ARG A 671 15.10 -26.00 -30.98
C ARG A 671 14.31 -25.88 -32.29
N ASN A 672 12.99 -25.95 -32.20
CA ASN A 672 12.06 -25.92 -33.32
C ASN A 672 10.92 -24.93 -33.06
N ASP A 673 10.19 -24.52 -34.11
CA ASP A 673 9.02 -23.66 -34.00
C ASP A 673 7.93 -24.29 -33.10
N LEU A 674 7.33 -23.48 -32.22
CA LEU A 674 6.15 -23.86 -31.45
C LEU A 674 4.88 -23.30 -32.10
N PRO A 675 3.76 -24.06 -32.10
CA PRO A 675 2.49 -23.54 -32.58
C PRO A 675 1.97 -22.43 -31.64
N LYS A 676 1.06 -21.59 -32.15
CA LYS A 676 0.54 -20.42 -31.42
C LYS A 676 -0.20 -20.77 -30.14
N ASP A 677 -0.76 -21.97 -30.06
CA ASP A 677 -1.49 -22.50 -28.92
C ASP A 677 -0.61 -23.26 -27.92
N ALA A 678 0.71 -23.37 -28.17
CA ALA A 678 1.64 -24.00 -27.25
C ALA A 678 1.75 -23.23 -25.93
N MET A 679 1.80 -23.96 -24.83
CA MET A 679 2.00 -23.42 -23.49
C MET A 679 2.94 -24.35 -22.70
N GLY A 680 3.78 -23.77 -21.86
CA GLY A 680 4.60 -24.53 -20.91
C GLY A 680 3.82 -24.85 -19.65
N LEU A 681 4.02 -26.04 -19.11
CA LEU A 681 3.50 -26.50 -17.82
C LEU A 681 4.70 -26.76 -16.92
N LEU A 682 4.80 -26.00 -15.82
CA LEU A 682 5.76 -26.29 -14.76
C LEU A 682 5.15 -27.37 -13.87
N LEU A 683 5.85 -28.49 -13.80
CA LEU A 683 5.49 -29.61 -12.96
C LEU A 683 6.30 -29.53 -11.67
N ILE A 684 5.63 -29.64 -10.52
CA ILE A 684 6.27 -29.86 -9.23
C ILE A 684 5.91 -31.29 -8.80
N ASP A 685 6.94 -32.14 -8.67
CA ASP A 685 6.81 -33.58 -8.38
C ASP A 685 5.82 -34.28 -9.31
N GLY A 686 5.93 -34.00 -10.62
CA GLY A 686 5.09 -34.57 -11.66
C GLY A 686 3.66 -34.00 -11.74
N LYS A 687 3.30 -33.01 -10.92
CA LYS A 687 1.98 -32.34 -10.96
C LYS A 687 2.07 -30.96 -11.56
N VAL A 688 1.13 -30.61 -12.45
CA VAL A 688 1.03 -29.25 -13.01
C VAL A 688 0.78 -28.24 -11.89
N SER A 689 1.77 -27.39 -11.65
CA SER A 689 1.75 -26.36 -10.61
C SER A 689 1.79 -24.95 -11.21
N GLY A 690 2.48 -24.76 -12.35
CA GLY A 690 2.57 -23.47 -13.03
C GLY A 690 2.33 -23.57 -14.53
N MET A 691 2.04 -22.42 -15.15
CA MET A 691 1.77 -22.30 -16.59
C MET A 691 2.54 -21.12 -17.21
N ILE A 692 3.04 -21.29 -18.43
CA ILE A 692 3.90 -20.36 -19.17
C ILE A 692 3.31 -20.13 -20.57
N ALA A 693 2.76 -18.96 -20.84
CA ALA A 693 2.13 -18.66 -22.14
C ALA A 693 3.06 -17.94 -23.12
N GLU A 694 4.21 -17.45 -22.67
CA GLU A 694 5.15 -16.63 -23.43
C GLU A 694 5.80 -17.38 -24.61
N ILE A 695 5.79 -18.72 -24.58
CA ILE A 695 6.41 -19.58 -25.59
C ILE A 695 5.52 -19.85 -26.83
N GLY A 696 4.23 -19.53 -26.77
CA GLY A 696 3.30 -19.79 -27.86
C GLY A 696 3.66 -19.04 -29.14
N GLY A 697 3.81 -19.76 -30.25
CA GLY A 697 4.10 -19.18 -31.57
C GLY A 697 5.55 -18.70 -31.77
N GLN A 698 6.45 -19.00 -30.83
CA GLN A 698 7.86 -18.60 -30.90
C GLN A 698 8.63 -19.44 -31.92
N LYS A 699 9.68 -18.85 -32.48
CA LYS A 699 10.49 -19.42 -33.55
C LYS A 699 11.71 -20.18 -33.03
N ALA A 700 12.18 -21.16 -33.80
CA ALA A 700 13.44 -21.85 -33.53
C ALA A 700 14.59 -20.87 -33.26
N GLY A 701 15.44 -21.18 -32.28
CA GLY A 701 16.55 -20.32 -31.84
C GLY A 701 16.18 -19.17 -30.91
N THR A 702 14.89 -18.96 -30.63
CA THR A 702 14.44 -17.91 -29.69
C THR A 702 14.72 -18.32 -28.25
N ALA A 703 15.33 -17.43 -27.47
CA ALA A 703 15.38 -17.51 -26.02
C ALA A 703 14.23 -16.68 -25.42
N VAL A 704 13.30 -17.36 -24.77
CA VAL A 704 12.07 -16.77 -24.22
C VAL A 704 12.20 -16.69 -22.71
N ALA A 705 12.29 -15.48 -22.17
CA ALA A 705 12.14 -15.27 -20.74
C ALA A 705 10.68 -15.48 -20.34
N TYR A 706 10.45 -16.18 -19.23
CA TYR A 706 9.10 -16.44 -18.72
C TYR A 706 8.96 -16.05 -17.25
N ARG A 707 7.71 -15.84 -16.83
CA ARG A 707 7.32 -15.85 -15.43
C ARG A 707 6.10 -16.73 -15.23
N SER A 708 6.14 -17.52 -14.16
CA SER A 708 5.03 -18.39 -13.82
C SER A 708 4.71 -18.31 -12.34
N MET A 709 3.46 -18.60 -12.02
CA MET A 709 2.99 -18.72 -10.66
C MET A 709 2.72 -20.19 -10.39
N LEU A 710 3.36 -20.71 -9.35
CA LEU A 710 3.15 -22.06 -8.84
C LEU A 710 1.89 -22.10 -7.95
N THR A 711 1.32 -23.28 -7.77
CA THR A 711 0.27 -23.51 -6.77
C THR A 711 0.90 -23.63 -5.39
N ALA A 712 0.38 -22.93 -4.38
CA ALA A 712 0.91 -23.06 -3.02
C ALA A 712 0.76 -24.50 -2.48
N SER A 713 -0.30 -25.20 -2.87
CA SER A 713 -0.58 -26.58 -2.47
C SER A 713 0.44 -27.61 -2.98
N SER A 714 1.20 -27.30 -4.03
CA SER A 714 2.25 -28.18 -4.56
C SER A 714 3.60 -27.97 -3.87
N LEU A 715 3.71 -27.00 -2.96
CA LEU A 715 4.93 -26.65 -2.26
C LEU A 715 4.78 -27.11 -0.80
N ASP A 716 4.65 -28.40 -0.54
CA ASP A 716 4.58 -28.91 0.84
C ASP A 716 5.98 -28.91 1.52
N ALA A 717 6.07 -29.45 2.74
CA ALA A 717 7.34 -29.38 3.46
C ALA A 717 8.33 -30.42 2.91
N GLY A 718 9.43 -29.97 2.30
CA GLY A 718 10.46 -30.87 1.81
C GLY A 718 11.21 -30.36 0.59
N ASP A 719 11.86 -31.30 -0.08
CA ASP A 719 12.56 -31.06 -1.34
C ASP A 719 11.65 -31.40 -2.50
N HIS A 720 11.54 -30.47 -3.43
CA HIS A 720 10.76 -30.64 -4.65
C HIS A 720 11.64 -30.75 -5.88
N VAL A 721 11.08 -31.37 -6.92
CA VAL A 721 11.66 -31.44 -8.26
C VAL A 721 10.78 -30.66 -9.23
N ALA A 722 11.39 -29.74 -9.97
CA ALA A 722 10.73 -29.03 -11.06
C ALA A 722 11.04 -29.68 -12.40
N GLU A 723 10.00 -29.92 -13.20
CA GLU A 723 10.10 -30.38 -14.58
C GLU A 723 9.28 -29.46 -15.49
N LEU A 724 9.61 -29.45 -16.78
CA LEU A 724 8.84 -28.75 -17.80
C LEU A 724 8.12 -29.76 -18.69
N ALA A 725 6.85 -29.50 -18.97
CA ALA A 725 6.09 -30.12 -20.04
C ALA A 725 5.54 -29.05 -20.99
N ILE A 726 5.23 -29.44 -22.22
CA ILE A 726 4.56 -28.59 -23.21
C ILE A 726 3.16 -29.13 -23.45
N VAL A 727 2.20 -28.24 -23.58
CA VAL A 727 0.84 -28.58 -24.00
C VAL A 727 0.48 -27.89 -25.32
N THR A 728 -0.14 -28.63 -26.23
CA THR A 728 -0.70 -28.15 -27.50
C THR A 728 -2.12 -28.68 -27.71
N GLY A 729 -2.82 -28.26 -28.77
CA GLY A 729 -4.18 -28.75 -29.09
C GLY A 729 -5.31 -27.98 -28.38
N GLY A 730 -4.95 -26.87 -27.71
CA GLY A 730 -5.87 -26.02 -26.94
C GLY A 730 -6.49 -26.70 -25.71
N ALA A 731 -7.25 -25.93 -24.92
CA ALA A 731 -7.79 -26.41 -23.65
C ALA A 731 -8.83 -27.55 -23.76
N ARG A 732 -9.43 -27.77 -24.94
CA ARG A 732 -10.46 -28.82 -25.13
C ARG A 732 -9.87 -30.20 -25.39
N LYS A 733 -8.69 -30.28 -26.03
CA LYS A 733 -8.00 -31.52 -26.37
C LYS A 733 -6.49 -31.34 -26.15
N PRO A 734 -6.07 -31.11 -24.88
CA PRO A 734 -4.67 -30.87 -24.57
C PRO A 734 -3.84 -32.13 -24.86
N VAL A 735 -2.79 -31.98 -25.65
CA VAL A 735 -1.74 -32.99 -25.85
C VAL A 735 -0.52 -32.53 -25.08
N VAL A 736 -0.14 -33.30 -24.06
CA VAL A 736 1.01 -32.99 -23.19
C VAL A 736 2.22 -33.81 -23.63
N THR A 737 3.38 -33.18 -23.66
CA THR A 737 4.69 -33.78 -23.95
C THR A 737 5.70 -33.34 -22.90
N LEU A 738 6.60 -34.23 -22.47
CA LEU A 738 7.55 -33.97 -21.38
C LEU A 738 8.90 -33.46 -21.92
N VAL A 739 9.39 -32.35 -21.39
CA VAL A 739 10.76 -31.86 -21.62
C VAL A 739 11.73 -32.41 -20.55
N GLY A 740 11.28 -32.48 -19.29
CA GLY A 740 12.05 -33.01 -18.17
C GLY A 740 12.72 -31.93 -17.31
N LEU A 741 13.84 -32.27 -16.69
CA LEU A 741 14.57 -31.44 -15.71
C LEU A 741 15.19 -30.18 -16.34
N PRO A 742 15.42 -29.10 -15.56
CA PRO A 742 16.11 -27.90 -16.03
C PRO A 742 17.57 -28.19 -16.39
N SER A 743 18.12 -27.38 -17.30
CA SER A 743 19.49 -27.43 -17.80
C SER A 743 20.52 -26.86 -16.84
#